data_AF-A0A6N6WAH8-F1
#
_entry.id   AF-A0A6N6WAH8-F1
#
_cell.length_a   1.000
_cell.length_b   1.000
_cell.length_c   1.000
_cell.angle_alpha   90.00
_cell.angle_beta   90.00
_cell.angle_gamma   90.00
#
_symmetry.space_group_name_H-M   'P 1'
#
loop_
_entity.id
_entity.type
_entity.pdbx_description
1 polymer ?
#
loop_
_entity_poly.entity_id
_entity_poly.type
_entity_poly.pdbx_seq_one_letter_code
_entity_poly.pdbx_strand_id
1 'polypeptide(L)'
;MKPAARRLTRQHFALYRGWLEGAAIEGLHSAYGEAGSDVRLTRRLITTMRDALAVAARRARDIEAAHLLRLKPGSIPLVELHGRDDVPTLEDYRAQVDPDGVYGEAELIELYRGDFPPPPSPTLDRKIARNARLRARQAAALERMERALVQDPAPEHPLDGWFEPAVAARLAAAGLTTLADLLALIQRRRQRWYTAVPRLGPKGAQRITDWLDLHARSLHCILSPLATTPRRQFAVGHPVLTRPAVSADVAPLESLRVPPELDGSQGLNRAPVPAHQAELATDLDAVNAWIAIRGERSAHTARAYRREAERLLLWAIIVRRKPLSSLNTLDCREYINGFLADPQPAERWIGNGKAERFDPAWRPFAKKLPPASRETARKILSALCSWLVEEQYLLVNPFHGLQKVDSAKPLVDVTGRTLTHAQWRFVLQTVSRPLNLPGGSPADQRDYFALLLAYATGLRRAELATATTGALSRKALDAALEDAWTLRVMGKGRRERQVPMPHRLMEALAASLLLRPTACTFETAPAGTPLIAHLKTGKPLSPDALARLYKAIFKRAADALASTYPGAAADLKRASTHWLRHTHANHALDAGSDLRDVQTGLGHASLGTTTLYTKGDAARQYRAVERFFDAALEDAAAASPV
;
A
#
# COMPACT_ATOMS: atom_id res chain seq x y z
N MET A 1 -17.69 -30.79 -17.21
CA MET A 1 -17.82 -30.90 -15.75
C MET A 1 -19.23 -30.49 -15.35
N LYS A 2 -19.99 -31.37 -14.69
CA LYS A 2 -21.27 -30.99 -14.07
C LYS A 2 -20.99 -29.87 -13.05
N PRO A 3 -21.79 -28.79 -12.98
CA PRO A 3 -21.62 -27.80 -11.93
C PRO A 3 -21.74 -28.51 -10.58
N ALA A 4 -20.73 -28.35 -9.72
CA ALA A 4 -20.76 -28.84 -8.35
C ALA A 4 -22.03 -28.28 -7.68
N ALA A 5 -22.79 -29.13 -7.01
CA ALA A 5 -24.03 -28.73 -6.36
C ALA A 5 -23.72 -27.60 -5.36
N ARG A 6 -24.32 -26.42 -5.56
CA ARG A 6 -24.23 -25.27 -4.66
C ARG A 6 -24.56 -25.75 -3.25
N ARG A 7 -23.62 -25.65 -2.29
CA ARG A 7 -23.83 -26.16 -0.93
C ARG A 7 -24.87 -25.28 -0.24
N LEU A 8 -25.90 -25.90 0.33
CA LEU A 8 -27.04 -25.20 0.94
C LEU A 8 -26.71 -24.82 2.38
N THR A 9 -26.89 -23.54 2.73
CA THR A 9 -26.68 -23.03 4.10
C THR A 9 -28.01 -22.96 4.86
N ARG A 10 -27.96 -22.84 6.20
CA ARG A 10 -29.18 -22.68 7.02
C ARG A 10 -30.06 -21.49 6.61
N GLN A 11 -29.46 -20.40 6.11
CA GLN A 11 -30.20 -19.25 5.59
C GLN A 11 -31.02 -19.60 4.34
N HIS A 12 -30.48 -20.47 3.47
CA HIS A 12 -31.23 -20.98 2.33
C HIS A 12 -32.46 -21.76 2.81
N PHE A 13 -32.30 -22.65 3.80
CA PHE A 13 -33.41 -23.39 4.39
C PHE A 13 -34.45 -22.48 5.05
N ALA A 14 -34.04 -21.42 5.74
CA ALA A 14 -34.94 -20.42 6.32
C ALA A 14 -35.74 -19.65 5.25
N LEU A 15 -35.09 -19.18 4.18
CA LEU A 15 -35.75 -18.56 3.03
C LEU A 15 -36.81 -19.48 2.42
N TYR A 16 -36.45 -20.75 2.21
CA TYR A 16 -37.34 -21.73 1.59
C TYR A 16 -38.50 -22.12 2.51
N ARG A 17 -38.28 -22.16 3.83
CA ARG A 17 -39.30 -22.36 4.85
C ARG A 17 -40.34 -21.24 4.83
N GLY A 18 -39.89 -19.97 4.84
CA GLY A 18 -40.79 -18.82 4.74
C GLY A 18 -41.59 -18.81 3.43
N TRP A 19 -40.99 -19.29 2.34
CA TRP A 19 -41.72 -19.49 1.08
C TRP A 19 -42.81 -20.57 1.20
N LEU A 20 -42.53 -21.71 1.82
CA LEU A 20 -43.51 -22.78 2.05
C LEU A 20 -44.66 -22.35 2.99
N GLU A 21 -44.37 -21.47 3.95
CA GLU A 21 -45.35 -20.88 4.88
C GLU A 21 -46.28 -19.88 4.18
N GLY A 22 -45.93 -19.43 2.97
CA GLY A 22 -46.76 -18.55 2.13
C GLY A 22 -46.42 -17.07 2.26
N ALA A 23 -45.26 -16.71 2.81
CA ALA A 23 -44.82 -15.32 2.86
C ALA A 23 -44.63 -14.72 1.46
N ALA A 24 -44.95 -13.42 1.32
CA ALA A 24 -44.75 -12.69 0.08
C ALA A 24 -43.26 -12.68 -0.32
N ILE A 25 -42.97 -12.84 -1.61
CA ILE A 25 -41.60 -12.96 -2.12
C ILE A 25 -40.83 -11.66 -1.89
N GLU A 26 -41.50 -10.52 -1.93
CA GLU A 26 -40.99 -9.19 -1.65
C GLU A 26 -40.53 -9.06 -0.19
N GLY A 27 -41.31 -9.58 0.76
CA GLY A 27 -40.95 -9.64 2.17
C GLY A 27 -39.78 -10.60 2.45
N LEU A 28 -39.78 -11.78 1.80
CA LEU A 28 -38.67 -12.73 1.88
C LEU A 28 -37.37 -12.18 1.26
N HIS A 29 -37.48 -11.38 0.21
CA HIS A 29 -36.34 -10.68 -0.38
C HIS A 29 -35.77 -9.61 0.56
N SER A 30 -36.63 -8.86 1.26
CA SER A 30 -36.18 -7.90 2.26
C SER A 30 -35.43 -8.57 3.44
N ALA A 31 -35.92 -9.74 3.90
CA ALA A 31 -35.37 -10.44 5.05
C ALA A 31 -34.13 -11.32 4.73
N TYR A 32 -34.09 -11.93 3.55
CA TYR A 32 -33.09 -12.95 3.20
C TYR A 32 -32.39 -12.70 1.84
N GLY A 33 -32.80 -11.68 1.08
CA GLY A 33 -32.20 -11.31 -0.20
C GLY A 33 -30.94 -10.46 -0.05
N GLU A 34 -30.13 -10.38 -1.11
CA GLU A 34 -28.94 -9.53 -1.10
C GLU A 34 -29.34 -8.04 -1.19
N ALA A 35 -28.79 -7.19 -0.32
CA ALA A 35 -29.06 -5.75 -0.36
C ALA A 35 -28.66 -5.13 -1.72
N GLY A 36 -29.62 -4.45 -2.36
CA GLY A 36 -29.45 -3.87 -3.70
C GLY A 36 -29.55 -4.86 -4.87
N SER A 37 -30.00 -6.09 -4.60
CA SER A 37 -30.37 -7.07 -5.63
C SER A 37 -31.86 -6.98 -5.97
N ASP A 38 -32.26 -7.55 -7.11
CA ASP A 38 -33.65 -7.56 -7.56
C ASP A 38 -34.38 -8.80 -7.00
N VAL A 39 -35.66 -8.64 -6.62
CA VAL A 39 -36.60 -9.70 -6.22
C VAL A 39 -36.59 -10.89 -7.21
N ARG A 40 -36.30 -10.64 -8.50
CA ARG A 40 -36.11 -11.67 -9.53
C ARG A 40 -35.04 -12.71 -9.18
N LEU A 41 -33.96 -12.33 -8.50
CA LEU A 41 -32.89 -13.23 -8.08
C LEU A 41 -33.36 -14.16 -6.95
N THR A 42 -34.09 -13.62 -5.97
CA THR A 42 -34.70 -14.43 -4.89
C THR A 42 -35.70 -15.44 -5.45
N ARG A 43 -36.50 -15.06 -6.45
CA ARG A 43 -37.42 -15.98 -7.14
C ARG A 43 -36.69 -17.13 -7.85
N ARG A 44 -35.57 -16.83 -8.53
CA ARG A 44 -34.70 -17.86 -9.14
C ARG A 44 -34.05 -18.76 -8.09
N LEU A 45 -33.62 -18.20 -6.96
CA LEU A 45 -33.02 -18.95 -5.86
C LEU A 45 -34.02 -19.94 -5.27
N ILE A 46 -35.25 -19.52 -4.95
CA ILE A 46 -36.33 -20.40 -4.47
C ILE A 46 -36.60 -21.54 -5.46
N THR A 47 -36.61 -21.23 -6.76
CA THR A 47 -36.81 -22.24 -7.83
C THR A 47 -35.66 -23.25 -7.86
N THR A 48 -34.42 -22.77 -7.78
CA THR A 48 -33.21 -23.60 -7.75
C THR A 48 -33.17 -24.48 -6.50
N MET A 49 -33.56 -23.92 -5.34
CA MET A 49 -33.66 -24.64 -4.08
C MET A 49 -34.69 -25.76 -4.13
N ARG A 50 -35.90 -25.47 -4.65
CA ARG A 50 -36.94 -26.48 -4.85
C ARG A 50 -36.42 -27.67 -5.65
N ASP A 51 -35.75 -27.40 -6.77
CA ASP A 51 -35.29 -28.44 -7.66
C ASP A 51 -34.12 -29.22 -7.04
N ALA A 52 -33.20 -28.53 -6.35
CA ALA A 52 -32.08 -29.15 -5.63
C ALA A 52 -32.55 -30.03 -4.46
N LEU A 53 -33.47 -29.56 -3.63
CA LEU A 53 -34.04 -30.31 -2.50
C LEU A 53 -34.84 -31.51 -2.97
N ALA A 54 -35.62 -31.39 -4.04
CA ALA A 54 -36.36 -32.51 -4.62
C ALA A 54 -35.42 -33.58 -5.19
N VAL A 55 -34.32 -33.19 -5.83
CA VAL A 55 -33.29 -34.13 -6.31
C VAL A 55 -32.56 -34.80 -5.14
N ALA A 56 -32.26 -34.05 -4.08
CA ALA A 56 -31.60 -34.58 -2.89
C ALA A 56 -32.50 -35.59 -2.14
N ALA A 57 -33.79 -35.28 -1.97
CA ALA A 57 -34.78 -36.18 -1.39
C ALA A 57 -34.90 -37.49 -2.18
N ARG A 58 -34.91 -37.43 -3.52
CA ARG A 58 -34.89 -38.63 -4.37
C ARG A 58 -33.62 -39.47 -4.21
N ARG A 59 -32.45 -38.83 -4.08
CA ARG A 59 -31.18 -39.55 -3.83
C ARG A 59 -31.18 -40.25 -2.47
N ALA A 60 -31.82 -39.65 -1.48
CA ALA A 60 -32.05 -40.26 -0.15
C ALA A 60 -33.15 -41.33 -0.14
N ARG A 61 -33.74 -41.67 -1.30
CA ARG A 61 -34.91 -42.56 -1.46
C ARG A 61 -36.17 -42.10 -0.69
N ASP A 62 -36.25 -40.84 -0.27
CA ASP A 62 -37.45 -40.22 0.33
C ASP A 62 -38.32 -39.62 -0.78
N ILE A 63 -39.10 -40.50 -1.44
CA ILE A 63 -39.98 -40.15 -2.56
C ILE A 63 -41.09 -39.20 -2.11
N GLU A 64 -41.54 -39.33 -0.85
CA GLU A 64 -42.57 -38.48 -0.26
C GLU A 64 -42.07 -37.04 -0.08
N ALA A 65 -40.88 -36.84 0.52
CA ALA A 65 -40.29 -35.52 0.66
C ALA A 65 -40.01 -34.86 -0.70
N ALA A 66 -39.56 -35.63 -1.70
CA ALA A 66 -39.34 -35.12 -3.04
C ALA A 66 -40.62 -34.60 -3.71
N HIS A 67 -41.77 -35.21 -3.39
CA HIS A 67 -43.07 -34.77 -3.87
C HIS A 67 -43.56 -33.54 -3.09
N LEU A 68 -43.53 -33.61 -1.75
CA LEU A 68 -44.02 -32.55 -0.85
C LEU A 68 -43.30 -31.22 -1.06
N LEU A 69 -41.99 -31.22 -1.26
CA LEU A 69 -41.18 -30.01 -1.43
C LEU A 69 -41.41 -29.34 -2.80
N ARG A 70 -42.01 -30.01 -3.79
CA ARG A 70 -42.33 -29.40 -5.10
C ARG A 70 -43.69 -28.71 -5.15
N LEU A 71 -44.57 -29.00 -4.20
CA LEU A 71 -45.92 -28.45 -4.17
C LEU A 71 -45.87 -26.94 -3.85
N LYS A 72 -46.51 -26.14 -4.70
CA LYS A 72 -46.65 -24.69 -4.48
C LYS A 72 -47.58 -24.47 -3.29
N PRO A 73 -47.27 -23.54 -2.37
CA PRO A 73 -48.21 -23.11 -1.34
C PRO A 73 -49.50 -22.62 -2.01
N GLY A 74 -50.64 -23.20 -1.66
CA GLY A 74 -51.95 -22.77 -2.17
C GLY A 74 -52.34 -21.44 -1.56
N SER A 75 -52.57 -20.42 -2.40
CA SER A 75 -53.26 -19.19 -2.04
C SER A 75 -54.71 -19.52 -1.70
N ILE A 76 -55.17 -19.19 -0.50
CA ILE A 76 -56.58 -19.26 -0.13
C ILE A 76 -57.30 -18.14 -0.92
N PRO A 77 -58.30 -18.43 -1.77
CA PRO A 77 -59.11 -17.37 -2.36
C PRO A 77 -59.93 -16.71 -1.26
N LEU A 78 -59.85 -15.38 -1.20
CA LEU A 78 -60.51 -14.53 -0.21
C LEU A 78 -61.97 -14.22 -0.59
N VAL A 79 -62.52 -14.92 -1.58
CA VAL A 79 -63.80 -14.58 -2.21
C VAL A 79 -64.67 -15.83 -2.29
N GLU A 80 -65.58 -15.94 -1.33
CA GLU A 80 -66.81 -16.75 -1.40
C GLU A 80 -67.74 -16.27 -0.25
N LEU A 81 -68.16 -15.00 -0.30
CA LEU A 81 -69.12 -14.41 0.64
C LEU A 81 -70.06 -13.41 -0.05
N HIS A 82 -70.64 -13.78 -1.19
CA HIS A 82 -71.79 -13.04 -1.71
C HIS A 82 -72.90 -14.03 -2.04
N GLY A 83 -74.03 -13.87 -1.38
CA GLY A 83 -75.20 -14.71 -1.58
C GLY A 83 -76.19 -14.76 -0.42
N ARG A 84 -76.30 -13.71 0.39
CA ARG A 84 -77.51 -13.50 1.20
C ARG A 84 -77.95 -12.04 1.07
N ASP A 85 -79.25 -11.84 0.87
CA ASP A 85 -79.88 -10.52 0.73
C ASP A 85 -79.94 -9.73 2.06
N ASP A 86 -79.38 -10.27 3.15
CA ASP A 86 -79.41 -9.72 4.52
C ASP A 86 -78.03 -9.24 5.04
N VAL A 87 -76.97 -9.27 4.23
CA VAL A 87 -75.63 -8.77 4.61
C VAL A 87 -75.25 -7.57 3.73
N PRO A 88 -75.00 -6.38 4.30
CA PRO A 88 -74.64 -5.19 3.54
C PRO A 88 -73.30 -5.35 2.84
N THR A 89 -73.12 -4.74 1.67
CA THR A 89 -71.82 -4.80 0.98
C THR A 89 -70.73 -4.12 1.82
N LEU A 90 -69.45 -4.45 1.59
CA LEU A 90 -68.34 -3.83 2.34
C LEU A 90 -68.32 -2.29 2.18
N GLU A 91 -68.77 -1.78 1.04
CA GLU A 91 -68.91 -0.33 0.82
C GLU A 91 -70.08 0.28 1.61
N ASP A 92 -71.22 -0.41 1.70
CA ASP A 92 -72.36 0.03 2.50
C ASP A 92 -72.05 -0.02 4.01
N TYR A 93 -71.35 -1.06 4.46
CA TYR A 93 -70.89 -1.18 5.84
C TYR A 93 -69.85 -0.11 6.19
N ARG A 94 -68.94 0.23 5.26
CA ARG A 94 -68.03 1.37 5.41
C ARG A 94 -68.80 2.67 5.63
N ALA A 95 -69.81 2.94 4.80
CA ALA A 95 -70.63 4.14 4.92
C ALA A 95 -71.38 4.22 6.26
N GLN A 96 -71.61 3.10 6.92
CA GLN A 96 -72.34 3.00 8.18
C GLN A 96 -71.45 3.06 9.43
N VAL A 97 -70.26 2.43 9.39
CA VAL A 97 -69.36 2.25 10.54
C VAL A 97 -68.15 3.20 10.51
N ASP A 98 -67.72 3.62 9.33
CA ASP A 98 -66.58 4.53 9.15
C ASP A 98 -66.82 5.55 8.00
N PRO A 99 -67.80 6.45 8.14
CA PRO A 99 -68.12 7.46 7.13
C PRO A 99 -66.99 8.49 6.93
N ASP A 100 -66.10 8.67 7.92
CA ASP A 100 -65.01 9.64 7.89
C ASP A 100 -63.67 9.04 7.40
N GLY A 101 -63.61 7.73 7.14
CA GLY A 101 -62.48 7.05 6.49
C GLY A 101 -61.25 6.86 7.37
N VAL A 102 -61.44 6.58 8.65
CA VAL A 102 -60.38 6.45 9.67
C VAL A 102 -59.66 5.09 9.60
N TYR A 103 -60.33 4.02 9.18
CA TYR A 103 -59.73 2.68 9.11
C TYR A 103 -59.14 2.36 7.74
N GLY A 104 -57.97 1.73 7.72
CA GLY A 104 -57.39 1.17 6.50
C GLY A 104 -58.20 -0.04 5.98
N GLU A 105 -58.16 -0.32 4.67
CA GLU A 105 -58.95 -1.39 4.04
C GLU A 105 -58.80 -2.76 4.73
N ALA A 106 -57.60 -3.08 5.23
CA ALA A 106 -57.34 -4.33 5.95
C ALA A 106 -58.00 -4.40 7.35
N GLU A 107 -58.04 -3.29 8.09
CA GLU A 107 -58.70 -3.19 9.41
C GLU A 107 -60.21 -3.16 9.27
N LEU A 108 -60.72 -2.45 8.26
CA LEU A 108 -62.15 -2.41 7.95
C LEU A 108 -62.68 -3.80 7.57
N ILE A 109 -61.89 -4.60 6.84
CA ILE A 109 -62.20 -6.00 6.53
C ILE A 109 -62.19 -6.88 7.79
N GLU A 110 -61.32 -6.61 8.77
CA GLU A 110 -61.34 -7.35 10.05
C GLU A 110 -62.58 -7.01 10.89
N LEU A 111 -62.94 -5.74 11.00
CA LEU A 111 -64.16 -5.30 11.68
C LEU A 111 -65.41 -5.92 11.04
N TYR A 112 -65.51 -5.86 9.71
CA TYR A 112 -66.60 -6.47 8.95
C TYR A 112 -66.72 -7.99 9.18
N ARG A 113 -65.59 -8.70 9.33
CA ARG A 113 -65.57 -10.14 9.67
C ARG A 113 -65.95 -10.44 11.11
N GLY A 114 -65.68 -9.51 12.03
CA GLY A 114 -66.10 -9.61 13.43
C GLY A 114 -67.61 -9.50 13.56
N ASP A 115 -68.20 -8.55 12.84
CA ASP A 115 -69.64 -8.24 12.90
C ASP A 115 -70.49 -9.18 12.04
N PHE A 116 -69.96 -9.63 10.89
CA PHE A 116 -70.61 -10.59 9.98
C PHE A 116 -69.71 -11.82 9.76
N PRO A 117 -69.57 -12.72 10.75
CA PRO A 117 -68.73 -13.89 10.61
C PRO A 117 -69.26 -14.81 9.50
N PRO A 118 -68.39 -15.31 8.59
CA PRO A 118 -68.81 -16.25 7.56
C PRO A 118 -69.49 -17.47 8.19
N PRO A 119 -70.61 -17.97 7.63
CA PRO A 119 -71.17 -19.22 8.12
C PRO A 119 -70.13 -20.34 7.96
N PRO A 120 -70.01 -21.27 8.93
CA PRO A 120 -69.07 -22.37 8.85
C PRO A 120 -69.42 -23.23 7.63
N SER A 121 -68.61 -23.10 6.58
CA SER A 121 -68.71 -23.93 5.41
C SER A 121 -67.85 -25.17 5.65
N PRO A 122 -68.43 -26.37 5.86
CA PRO A 122 -67.66 -27.58 6.13
C PRO A 122 -66.66 -27.92 5.01
N THR A 123 -66.84 -27.38 3.80
CA THR A 123 -65.86 -27.49 2.71
C THR A 123 -64.68 -26.53 2.87
N LEU A 124 -64.88 -25.31 3.37
CA LEU A 124 -63.82 -24.33 3.63
C LEU A 124 -62.95 -24.77 4.83
N ASP A 125 -63.57 -25.22 5.92
CA ASP A 125 -62.87 -25.71 7.12
C ASP A 125 -62.03 -26.96 6.82
N ARG A 126 -62.57 -27.89 6.01
CA ARG A 126 -61.81 -29.04 5.51
C ARG A 126 -60.63 -28.62 4.63
N LYS A 127 -60.77 -27.56 3.82
CA LYS A 127 -59.72 -27.04 2.94
C LYS A 127 -58.60 -26.35 3.75
N ILE A 128 -58.96 -25.59 4.78
CA ILE A 128 -58.04 -24.96 5.74
C ILE A 128 -57.27 -26.03 6.52
N ALA A 129 -57.98 -27.01 7.11
CA ALA A 129 -57.36 -28.10 7.86
C ALA A 129 -56.45 -28.98 6.98
N ARG A 130 -56.86 -29.26 5.73
CA ARG A 130 -56.03 -30.00 4.75
C ARG A 130 -54.75 -29.24 4.40
N ASN A 131 -54.83 -27.93 4.19
CA ASN A 131 -53.67 -27.10 3.89
C ASN A 131 -52.72 -26.97 5.09
N ALA A 132 -53.24 -26.86 6.32
CA ALA A 132 -52.42 -26.86 7.53
C ALA A 132 -51.64 -28.17 7.70
N ARG A 133 -52.29 -29.32 7.47
CA ARG A 133 -51.63 -30.65 7.48
C ARG A 133 -50.58 -30.77 6.38
N LEU A 134 -50.84 -30.22 5.20
CA LEU A 134 -49.86 -30.21 4.09
C LEU A 134 -48.61 -29.38 4.46
N ARG A 135 -48.78 -28.18 5.02
CA ARG A 135 -47.67 -27.33 5.47
C ARG A 135 -46.83 -28.00 6.56
N ALA A 136 -47.46 -28.62 7.55
CA ALA A 136 -46.75 -29.35 8.59
C ALA A 136 -45.89 -30.50 8.03
N ARG A 137 -46.40 -31.23 7.04
CA ARG A 137 -45.65 -32.29 6.34
C ARG A 137 -44.51 -31.73 5.50
N GLN A 138 -44.70 -30.58 4.85
CA GLN A 138 -43.64 -29.88 4.09
C GLN A 138 -42.53 -29.37 5.01
N ALA A 139 -42.87 -28.81 6.17
CA ALA A 139 -41.90 -28.36 7.16
C ALA A 139 -41.07 -29.54 7.72
N ALA A 140 -41.73 -30.65 8.06
CA ALA A 140 -41.05 -31.87 8.51
C ALA A 140 -40.15 -32.47 7.41
N ALA A 141 -40.56 -32.44 6.14
CA ALA A 141 -39.73 -32.87 5.01
C ALA A 141 -38.51 -31.95 4.82
N LEU A 142 -38.69 -30.63 4.96
CA LEU A 142 -37.61 -29.67 4.86
C LEU A 142 -36.59 -29.84 5.99
N GLU A 143 -37.05 -30.09 7.22
CA GLU A 143 -36.18 -30.32 8.38
C GLU A 143 -35.35 -31.60 8.24
N ARG A 144 -35.92 -32.68 7.69
CA ARG A 144 -35.16 -33.89 7.36
C ARG A 144 -34.07 -33.62 6.31
N MET A 145 -34.39 -32.82 5.29
CA MET A 145 -33.41 -32.43 4.27
C MET A 145 -32.35 -31.47 4.82
N GLU A 146 -32.73 -30.59 5.75
CA GLU A 146 -31.81 -29.69 6.45
C GLU A 146 -30.78 -30.50 7.25
N ARG A 147 -31.20 -31.50 8.02
CA ARG A 147 -30.28 -32.39 8.76
C ARG A 147 -29.38 -33.22 7.86
N ALA A 148 -29.83 -33.58 6.65
CA ALA A 148 -29.07 -34.44 5.73
C ALA A 148 -28.12 -33.67 4.79
N LEU A 149 -28.33 -32.36 4.59
CA LEU A 149 -27.63 -31.58 3.55
C LEU A 149 -26.90 -30.34 4.08
N VAL A 150 -27.15 -29.91 5.32
CA VAL A 150 -26.41 -28.78 5.92
C VAL A 150 -25.00 -29.22 6.25
N GLN A 151 -24.05 -28.63 5.54
CA GLN A 151 -22.62 -28.73 5.83
C GLN A 151 -22.12 -27.32 6.15
N ASP A 152 -21.41 -27.15 7.26
CA ASP A 152 -20.76 -25.88 7.59
C ASP A 152 -19.46 -25.72 6.80
N PRO A 153 -19.01 -24.49 6.48
CA PRO A 153 -17.77 -24.30 5.74
C PRO A 153 -16.56 -24.63 6.60
N ALA A 154 -15.71 -25.51 6.08
CA ALA A 154 -14.42 -25.88 6.64
C ALA A 154 -13.29 -25.37 5.74
N PRO A 155 -12.10 -25.04 6.27
CA PRO A 155 -10.97 -24.49 5.50
C PRO A 155 -10.57 -25.34 4.27
N GLU A 156 -10.64 -26.65 4.37
CA GLU A 156 -10.30 -27.61 3.31
C GLU A 156 -11.33 -27.65 2.17
N HIS A 157 -12.50 -27.02 2.34
CA HIS A 157 -13.53 -27.06 1.32
C HIS A 157 -13.13 -26.27 0.06
N PRO A 158 -13.48 -26.79 -1.14
CA PRO A 158 -13.20 -26.11 -2.38
C PRO A 158 -14.12 -24.89 -2.57
N LEU A 159 -13.58 -23.83 -3.18
CA LEU A 159 -14.25 -22.54 -3.32
C LEU A 159 -15.50 -22.58 -4.22
N ASP A 160 -15.54 -23.49 -5.19
CA ASP A 160 -16.66 -23.67 -6.12
C ASP A 160 -17.93 -24.22 -5.46
N GLY A 161 -17.79 -24.84 -4.28
CA GLY A 161 -18.92 -25.26 -3.46
C GLY A 161 -19.63 -24.12 -2.73
N TRP A 162 -18.99 -22.96 -2.59
CA TRP A 162 -19.41 -21.88 -1.68
C TRP A 162 -19.62 -20.52 -2.36
N PHE A 163 -18.96 -20.26 -3.49
CA PHE A 163 -19.06 -19.00 -4.22
C PHE A 163 -19.70 -19.17 -5.61
N GLU A 164 -20.29 -18.09 -6.14
CA GLU A 164 -20.85 -18.07 -7.50
C GLU A 164 -19.80 -18.51 -8.55
N PRO A 165 -20.18 -19.29 -9.60
CA PRO A 165 -19.22 -19.88 -10.54
C PRO A 165 -18.26 -18.87 -11.18
N ALA A 166 -18.75 -17.66 -11.49
CA ALA A 166 -17.93 -16.59 -12.04
C ALA A 166 -16.89 -16.06 -11.04
N VAL A 167 -17.20 -16.05 -9.75
CA VAL A 167 -16.30 -15.65 -8.66
C VAL A 167 -15.32 -16.78 -8.37
N ALA A 168 -15.80 -18.02 -8.25
CA ALA A 168 -14.96 -19.20 -8.01
C ALA A 168 -13.94 -19.40 -9.14
N ALA A 169 -14.33 -19.22 -10.40
CA ALA A 169 -13.42 -19.29 -11.54
C ALA A 169 -12.32 -18.21 -11.50
N ARG A 170 -12.64 -16.99 -11.04
CA ARG A 170 -11.64 -15.92 -10.87
C ARG A 170 -10.64 -16.24 -9.75
N LEU A 171 -11.12 -16.80 -8.64
CA LEU A 171 -10.28 -17.24 -7.53
C LEU A 171 -9.37 -18.40 -7.97
N ALA A 172 -9.90 -19.38 -8.69
CA ALA A 172 -9.14 -20.48 -9.26
C ALA A 172 -8.08 -20.01 -10.27
N ALA A 173 -8.40 -19.02 -11.12
CA ALA A 173 -7.42 -18.40 -12.02
C ALA A 173 -6.28 -17.67 -11.29
N ALA A 174 -6.47 -17.31 -10.02
CA ALA A 174 -5.44 -16.77 -9.15
C ALA A 174 -4.68 -17.85 -8.35
N GLY A 175 -4.94 -19.14 -8.61
CA GLY A 175 -4.34 -20.28 -7.92
C GLY A 175 -4.95 -20.61 -6.56
N LEU A 176 -6.16 -20.10 -6.27
CA LEU A 176 -6.87 -20.38 -5.01
C LEU A 176 -7.89 -21.48 -5.27
N THR A 177 -7.77 -22.60 -4.56
CA THR A 177 -8.63 -23.77 -4.77
C THR A 177 -9.54 -24.02 -3.57
N THR A 178 -9.06 -23.71 -2.36
CA THR A 178 -9.75 -23.96 -1.09
C THR A 178 -10.03 -22.68 -0.31
N LEU A 179 -10.93 -22.77 0.69
CA LEU A 179 -11.18 -21.67 1.64
C LEU A 179 -9.91 -21.33 2.44
N ALA A 180 -9.06 -22.31 2.76
CA ALA A 180 -7.78 -22.12 3.41
C ALA A 180 -6.82 -21.27 2.54
N ASP A 181 -6.74 -21.53 1.23
CA ASP A 181 -5.91 -20.74 0.30
C ASP A 181 -6.34 -19.28 0.29
N LEU A 182 -7.66 -19.06 0.29
CA LEU A 182 -8.26 -17.73 0.31
C LEU A 182 -7.94 -17.01 1.63
N LEU A 183 -8.14 -17.67 2.78
CA LEU A 183 -7.81 -17.11 4.09
C LEU A 183 -6.32 -16.77 4.21
N ALA A 184 -5.43 -17.65 3.74
CA ALA A 184 -3.99 -17.41 3.72
C ALA A 184 -3.61 -16.21 2.82
N LEU A 185 -4.26 -16.07 1.67
CA LEU A 185 -4.05 -14.90 0.80
C LEU A 185 -4.51 -13.60 1.47
N ILE A 186 -5.71 -13.62 2.08
CA ILE A 186 -6.28 -12.48 2.81
C ILE A 186 -5.36 -12.09 3.97
N GLN A 187 -4.86 -13.06 4.72
CA GLN A 187 -3.89 -12.81 5.77
C GLN A 187 -2.62 -12.18 5.17
N ARG A 188 -2.01 -12.77 4.15
CA ARG A 188 -0.76 -12.25 3.58
C ARG A 188 -0.88 -10.85 2.95
N ARG A 189 -1.98 -10.55 2.27
CA ARG A 189 -2.15 -9.30 1.49
C ARG A 189 -3.09 -8.29 2.13
N ARG A 190 -3.71 -8.63 3.26
CA ARG A 190 -4.61 -7.77 4.05
C ARG A 190 -5.74 -7.22 3.15
N GLN A 191 -6.24 -6.02 3.39
CA GLN A 191 -7.35 -5.41 2.64
C GLN A 191 -7.20 -5.42 1.12
N ARG A 192 -5.97 -5.43 0.58
CA ARG A 192 -5.71 -5.42 -0.87
C ARG A 192 -5.56 -6.81 -1.48
N TRP A 193 -5.93 -7.87 -0.78
CA TRP A 193 -5.81 -9.24 -1.28
C TRP A 193 -6.47 -9.45 -2.64
N TYR A 194 -7.61 -8.79 -2.88
CA TYR A 194 -8.37 -8.88 -4.13
C TYR A 194 -7.60 -8.38 -5.36
N THR A 195 -6.57 -7.53 -5.17
CA THR A 195 -5.71 -7.08 -6.28
C THR A 195 -4.85 -8.20 -6.88
N ALA A 196 -4.68 -9.30 -6.15
CA ALA A 196 -4.04 -10.51 -6.66
C ALA A 196 -5.00 -11.39 -7.48
N VAL A 197 -6.31 -11.12 -7.44
CA VAL A 197 -7.33 -11.89 -8.14
C VAL A 197 -7.79 -11.10 -9.38
N PRO A 198 -7.53 -11.60 -10.61
CA PRO A 198 -7.91 -10.88 -11.82
C PRO A 198 -9.42 -10.60 -11.87
N ARG A 199 -9.79 -9.35 -12.22
CA ARG A 199 -11.18 -8.91 -12.39
C ARG A 199 -12.06 -9.05 -11.13
N LEU A 200 -11.47 -9.13 -9.94
CA LEU A 200 -12.18 -9.03 -8.67
C LEU A 200 -12.11 -7.58 -8.17
N GLY A 201 -13.23 -6.87 -8.19
CA GLY A 201 -13.33 -5.50 -7.68
C GLY A 201 -13.49 -5.41 -6.16
N PRO A 202 -13.33 -4.22 -5.56
CA PRO A 202 -13.42 -4.03 -4.10
C PRO A 202 -14.80 -4.43 -3.54
N LYS A 203 -15.89 -4.19 -4.27
CA LYS A 203 -17.24 -4.63 -3.86
C LYS A 203 -17.37 -6.16 -3.79
N GLY A 204 -16.79 -6.88 -4.75
CA GLY A 204 -16.79 -8.34 -4.75
C GLY A 204 -15.91 -8.92 -3.63
N ALA A 205 -14.78 -8.26 -3.37
CA ALA A 205 -13.91 -8.60 -2.25
C ALA A 205 -14.61 -8.44 -0.90
N GLN A 206 -15.34 -7.32 -0.72
CA GLN A 206 -16.10 -7.05 0.50
C GLN A 206 -17.14 -8.14 0.77
N ARG A 207 -17.90 -8.54 -0.25
CA ARG A 207 -18.88 -9.63 -0.11
C ARG A 207 -18.26 -10.95 0.34
N ILE A 208 -17.08 -11.28 -0.19
CA ILE A 208 -16.34 -12.49 0.21
C ILE A 208 -15.89 -12.36 1.67
N THR A 209 -15.37 -11.20 2.08
CA THR A 209 -14.97 -11.00 3.48
C THR A 209 -16.15 -11.00 4.45
N ASP A 210 -17.29 -10.43 4.07
CA ASP A 210 -18.51 -10.44 4.89
C ASP A 210 -19.03 -11.87 5.06
N TRP A 211 -18.99 -12.67 3.98
CA TRP A 211 -19.35 -14.09 4.04
C TRP A 211 -18.41 -14.88 4.95
N LEU A 212 -17.10 -14.63 4.87
CA LEU A 212 -16.11 -15.28 5.75
C LEU A 212 -16.32 -14.91 7.23
N ASP A 213 -16.64 -13.65 7.51
CA ASP A 213 -16.91 -13.16 8.86
C ASP A 213 -18.17 -13.80 9.46
N LEU A 214 -19.23 -13.92 8.66
CA LEU A 214 -20.47 -14.61 9.06
C LEU A 214 -20.25 -16.08 9.41
N HIS A 215 -19.22 -16.71 8.84
CA HIS A 215 -18.85 -18.11 9.09
C HIS A 215 -17.55 -18.26 9.91
N ALA A 216 -17.09 -17.21 10.59
CA ALA A 216 -15.82 -17.19 11.31
C ALA A 216 -15.69 -18.32 12.36
N ARG A 217 -16.81 -18.69 13.01
CA ARG A 217 -16.86 -19.78 14.00
C ARG A 217 -16.56 -21.15 13.37
N SER A 218 -17.19 -21.47 12.24
CA SER A 218 -17.02 -22.73 11.53
C SER A 218 -15.66 -22.83 10.84
N LEU A 219 -15.16 -21.70 10.33
CA LEU A 219 -13.83 -21.62 9.71
C LEU A 219 -12.68 -21.56 10.72
N HIS A 220 -12.99 -21.47 12.02
CA HIS A 220 -12.03 -21.24 13.10
C HIS A 220 -11.06 -20.07 12.81
N CYS A 221 -11.57 -19.03 12.14
CA CYS A 221 -10.75 -17.90 11.67
C CYS A 221 -11.51 -16.58 11.83
N ILE A 222 -10.98 -15.68 12.65
CA ILE A 222 -11.44 -14.30 12.74
C ILE A 222 -10.53 -13.46 11.83
N LEU A 223 -11.14 -12.78 10.86
CA LEU A 223 -10.39 -11.88 9.99
C LEU A 223 -9.86 -10.70 10.80
N SER A 224 -8.56 -10.44 10.68
CA SER A 224 -7.94 -9.24 11.27
C SER A 224 -8.61 -7.98 10.71
N PRO A 225 -8.79 -6.89 11.49
CA PRO A 225 -9.26 -5.61 10.96
C PRO A 225 -8.40 -5.05 9.82
N LEU A 226 -7.13 -5.47 9.70
CA LEU A 226 -6.28 -5.12 8.55
C LEU A 226 -6.74 -5.78 7.25
N ALA A 227 -7.43 -6.91 7.33
CA ALA A 227 -7.97 -7.64 6.18
C ALA A 227 -9.21 -6.96 5.58
N THR A 228 -9.92 -6.16 6.36
CA THR A 228 -11.19 -5.52 5.97
C THR A 228 -11.04 -4.01 5.81
N THR A 229 -10.22 -3.37 6.64
CA THR A 229 -10.08 -1.92 6.70
C THR A 229 -8.73 -1.46 6.11
N PRO A 230 -8.70 -0.42 5.25
CA PRO A 230 -7.45 0.14 4.74
C PRO A 230 -6.54 0.68 5.85
N ARG A 231 -5.24 0.33 5.81
CA ARG A 231 -4.19 0.78 6.75
C ARG A 231 -4.22 2.29 7.10
N ARG A 232 -4.60 3.15 6.15
CA ARG A 232 -4.67 4.62 6.30
C ARG A 232 -5.78 5.12 7.23
N GLN A 233 -6.77 4.29 7.53
CA GLN A 233 -7.88 4.64 8.43
C GLN A 233 -7.55 4.35 9.90
N PHE A 234 -6.50 3.56 10.16
CA PHE A 234 -6.00 3.33 11.51
C PHE A 234 -5.04 4.43 11.93
N ALA A 235 -5.33 5.07 13.06
CA ALA A 235 -4.45 6.03 13.70
C ALA A 235 -3.13 5.38 14.14
N VAL A 236 -2.08 6.20 14.30
CA VAL A 236 -0.82 5.75 14.90
C VAL A 236 -1.09 5.29 16.33
N GLY A 237 -0.60 4.11 16.72
CA GLY A 237 -0.82 3.53 18.05
C GLY A 237 -2.10 2.69 18.18
N HIS A 238 -2.89 2.54 17.13
CA HIS A 238 -4.05 1.64 17.15
C HIS A 238 -3.63 0.19 17.51
N PRO A 239 -4.35 -0.55 18.38
CA PRO A 239 -3.95 -1.88 18.85
C PRO A 239 -3.68 -2.90 17.74
N VAL A 240 -4.40 -2.80 16.62
CA VAL A 240 -4.19 -3.67 15.45
C VAL A 240 -2.83 -3.42 14.74
N LEU A 241 -2.23 -2.26 15.00
CA LEU A 241 -0.92 -1.86 14.48
C LEU A 241 0.19 -2.03 15.54
N THR A 242 -0.10 -2.70 16.66
CA THR A 242 0.90 -3.04 17.66
C THR A 242 1.16 -4.54 17.63
N ARG A 243 2.44 -4.90 17.73
CA ARG A 243 2.84 -6.30 17.88
C ARG A 243 2.94 -6.62 19.37
N PRO A 244 2.38 -7.75 19.83
CA PRO A 244 2.57 -8.20 21.20
C PRO A 244 4.05 -8.26 21.58
N ALA A 245 4.35 -8.03 22.86
CA ALA A 245 5.72 -8.13 23.34
C ALA A 245 6.26 -9.55 23.14
N VAL A 246 7.45 -9.66 22.56
CA VAL A 246 8.14 -10.92 22.27
C VAL A 246 9.43 -10.96 23.08
N SER A 247 9.62 -12.04 23.82
CA SER A 247 10.87 -12.33 24.53
C SER A 247 11.72 -13.31 23.73
N ALA A 248 13.04 -13.13 23.74
CA ALA A 248 14.03 -14.06 23.20
C ALA A 248 13.93 -14.41 21.69
N ASP A 249 13.23 -13.60 20.89
CA ASP A 249 13.17 -13.77 19.42
C ASP A 249 13.24 -12.40 18.71
N VAL A 250 13.41 -12.44 17.38
CA VAL A 250 13.55 -11.25 16.54
C VAL A 250 12.22 -10.48 16.48
N ALA A 251 12.23 -9.31 17.11
CA ALA A 251 11.12 -8.36 17.13
C ALA A 251 11.65 -6.92 16.98
N PRO A 252 10.82 -5.98 16.50
CA PRO A 252 11.15 -4.57 16.55
C PRO A 252 11.33 -4.10 18.00
N LEU A 253 12.10 -3.03 18.22
CA LEU A 253 12.37 -2.46 19.55
C LEU A 253 11.10 -2.18 20.36
N GLU A 254 10.04 -1.67 19.72
CA GLU A 254 8.75 -1.40 20.38
C GLU A 254 8.00 -2.66 20.89
N SER A 255 8.39 -3.84 20.42
CA SER A 255 7.82 -5.13 20.82
C SER A 255 8.85 -6.06 21.45
N LEU A 256 10.09 -5.60 21.63
CA LEU A 256 11.17 -6.41 22.19
C LEU A 256 11.06 -6.38 23.72
N ARG A 257 10.91 -7.57 24.33
CA ARG A 257 11.05 -7.74 25.77
C ARG A 257 12.41 -8.37 26.05
N VAL A 258 13.27 -7.61 26.71
CA VAL A 258 14.62 -8.06 27.06
C VAL A 258 14.57 -8.79 28.42
N PRO A 259 15.13 -10.00 28.54
CA PRO A 259 15.25 -10.67 29.83
C PRO A 259 16.11 -9.84 30.82
N PRO A 260 15.81 -9.85 32.12
CA PRO A 260 16.56 -9.07 33.11
C PRO A 260 18.07 -9.37 33.14
N GLU A 261 18.48 -10.58 32.76
CA GLU A 261 19.90 -10.95 32.73
C GLU A 261 20.65 -10.33 31.53
N LEU A 262 19.92 -9.81 30.54
CA LEU A 262 20.43 -9.29 29.27
C LEU A 262 20.01 -7.84 29.00
N ASP A 263 19.37 -7.18 29.97
CA ASP A 263 18.85 -5.82 29.83
C ASP A 263 19.92 -4.73 29.98
N GLY A 264 21.12 -5.09 30.43
CA GLY A 264 22.23 -4.18 30.65
C GLY A 264 22.22 -3.47 32.01
N SER A 265 21.25 -3.78 32.89
CA SER A 265 21.23 -3.33 34.30
C SER A 265 22.56 -3.56 35.01
N GLN A 266 23.21 -4.69 34.73
CA GLN A 266 24.47 -5.15 35.30
C GLN A 266 25.59 -5.32 34.24
N GLY A 267 25.61 -4.50 33.20
CA GLY A 267 26.59 -4.61 32.11
C GLY A 267 28.05 -4.33 32.55
N LEU A 268 29.01 -5.10 32.04
CA LEU A 268 30.44 -5.00 32.40
C LEU A 268 31.11 -3.67 32.00
N ASN A 269 30.64 -3.04 30.92
CA ASN A 269 31.13 -1.76 30.42
C ASN A 269 30.14 -0.61 30.74
N ARG A 270 29.25 -0.82 31.71
CA ARG A 270 28.33 0.21 32.20
C ARG A 270 28.92 0.93 33.41
N ALA A 271 28.76 2.25 33.49
CA ALA A 271 29.11 2.98 34.70
C ALA A 271 28.07 2.73 35.83
N PRO A 272 28.46 2.79 37.11
CA PRO A 272 27.52 2.68 38.22
C PRO A 272 26.70 3.98 38.41
N VAL A 273 25.46 3.87 38.88
CA VAL A 273 24.68 5.03 39.38
C VAL A 273 25.38 5.58 40.65
N PRO A 274 25.54 6.92 40.82
CA PRO A 274 24.89 8.01 40.10
C PRO A 274 25.70 8.64 38.95
N ALA A 275 26.70 7.93 38.38
CA ALA A 275 27.49 8.49 37.29
C ALA A 275 26.64 8.80 36.05
N HIS A 276 25.58 8.03 35.78
CA HIS A 276 24.62 8.32 34.72
C HIS A 276 23.19 8.52 35.27
N GLN A 277 22.35 9.14 34.44
CA GLN A 277 20.94 9.44 34.74
C GLN A 277 20.15 8.17 35.09
N ALA A 278 19.30 8.24 36.13
CA ALA A 278 18.51 7.09 36.59
C ALA A 278 17.52 6.58 35.53
N GLU A 279 17.10 7.45 34.63
CA GLU A 279 16.24 7.18 33.48
C GLU A 279 16.89 6.26 32.44
N LEU A 280 18.22 6.18 32.40
CA LEU A 280 18.97 5.24 31.57
C LEU A 280 19.19 3.94 32.36
N ALA A 281 18.09 3.31 32.77
CA ALA A 281 18.10 2.14 33.65
C ALA A 281 18.55 0.85 32.93
N THR A 282 18.25 0.71 31.64
CA THR A 282 18.61 -0.44 30.79
C THR A 282 19.27 0.00 29.47
N ASP A 283 19.89 -0.94 28.75
CA ASP A 283 20.45 -0.70 27.42
C ASP A 283 19.37 -0.23 26.44
N LEU A 284 18.14 -0.74 26.59
CA LEU A 284 17.01 -0.39 25.75
C LEU A 284 16.58 1.06 26.00
N ASP A 285 16.55 1.51 27.26
CA ASP A 285 16.24 2.89 27.63
C ASP A 285 17.30 3.84 27.06
N ALA A 286 18.57 3.47 27.21
CA ALA A 286 19.70 4.25 26.71
C ALA A 286 19.68 4.42 25.18
N VAL A 287 19.38 3.33 24.44
CA VAL A 287 19.23 3.39 22.98
C VAL A 287 18.01 4.20 22.56
N ASN A 288 16.87 4.06 23.25
CA ASN A 288 15.68 4.84 22.95
C ASN A 288 15.90 6.34 23.19
N ALA A 289 16.57 6.71 24.28
CA ALA A 289 16.96 8.10 24.57
C ALA A 289 17.85 8.68 23.46
N TRP A 290 18.87 7.93 23.02
CA TRP A 290 19.73 8.36 21.91
C TRP A 290 18.95 8.60 20.62
N ILE A 291 18.05 7.68 20.26
CA ILE A 291 17.22 7.79 19.04
C ILE A 291 16.31 9.02 19.13
N ALA A 292 15.70 9.27 20.30
CA ALA A 292 14.82 10.41 20.51
C ALA A 292 15.59 11.73 20.36
N ILE A 293 16.72 11.87 21.07
CA ILE A 293 17.49 13.11 21.13
C ILE A 293 18.25 13.36 19.81
N ARG A 294 19.07 12.41 19.36
CA ARG A 294 19.90 12.61 18.16
C ARG A 294 19.10 12.47 16.86
N GLY A 295 17.91 11.87 16.91
CA GLY A 295 17.00 11.72 15.77
C GLY A 295 15.98 12.85 15.62
N GLU A 296 15.79 13.71 16.63
CA GLU A 296 14.73 14.72 16.71
C GLU A 296 14.61 15.59 15.46
N ARG A 297 15.74 16.11 14.98
CA ARG A 297 15.80 17.05 13.84
C ARG A 297 15.36 16.44 12.51
N SER A 298 15.31 15.11 12.38
CA SER A 298 15.00 14.44 11.12
C SER A 298 14.45 13.04 11.32
N ALA A 299 13.17 12.86 10.96
CA ALA A 299 12.54 11.54 10.97
C ALA A 299 13.29 10.48 10.13
N HIS A 300 14.00 10.88 9.07
CA HIS A 300 14.84 9.95 8.30
C HIS A 300 16.06 9.49 9.09
N THR A 301 16.70 10.42 9.81
CA THR A 301 17.86 10.15 10.67
C THR A 301 17.45 9.27 11.85
N ALA A 302 16.34 9.60 12.53
CA ALA A 302 15.77 8.78 13.60
C ALA A 302 15.52 7.33 13.15
N ARG A 303 14.96 7.13 11.93
CA ARG A 303 14.76 5.79 11.36
C ARG A 303 16.07 5.05 11.07
N ALA A 304 17.10 5.75 10.58
CA ALA A 304 18.41 5.13 10.33
C ALA A 304 19.08 4.72 11.64
N TYR A 305 19.06 5.60 12.65
CA TYR A 305 19.58 5.36 13.99
C TYR A 305 18.89 4.18 14.67
N ARG A 306 17.54 4.19 14.69
CA ARG A 306 16.75 3.07 15.20
C ARG A 306 17.12 1.77 14.50
N ARG A 307 17.18 1.77 13.17
CA ARG A 307 17.46 0.56 12.39
C ARG A 307 18.80 -0.07 12.75
N GLU A 308 19.88 0.72 12.84
CA GLU A 308 21.20 0.13 13.12
C GLU A 308 21.34 -0.25 14.60
N ALA A 309 20.83 0.56 15.53
CA ALA A 309 20.84 0.25 16.96
C ALA A 309 19.99 -0.99 17.31
N GLU A 310 18.80 -1.11 16.71
CA GLU A 310 17.92 -2.27 16.82
C GLU A 310 18.61 -3.56 16.37
N ARG A 311 19.30 -3.53 15.22
CA ARG A 311 20.04 -4.68 14.71
C ARG A 311 21.15 -5.12 15.66
N LEU A 312 21.88 -4.17 16.25
CA LEU A 312 22.94 -4.47 17.21
C LEU A 312 22.36 -5.09 18.48
N LEU A 313 21.32 -4.48 19.07
CA LEU A 313 20.65 -4.98 20.27
C LEU A 313 20.12 -6.40 20.06
N LEU A 314 19.40 -6.63 18.96
CA LEU A 314 18.87 -7.95 18.64
C LEU A 314 19.98 -8.99 18.48
N TRP A 315 21.07 -8.65 17.78
CA TRP A 315 22.20 -9.56 17.63
C TRP A 315 22.89 -9.85 18.97
N ALA A 316 23.10 -8.82 19.81
CA ALA A 316 23.72 -8.97 21.12
C ALA A 316 22.92 -9.93 22.01
N ILE A 317 21.60 -9.72 22.09
CA ILE A 317 20.70 -10.49 22.96
C ILE A 317 20.46 -11.90 22.42
N ILE A 318 20.20 -12.06 21.12
CA ILE A 318 19.76 -13.33 20.53
C ILE A 318 20.94 -14.22 20.15
N VAL A 319 22.02 -13.64 19.59
CA VAL A 319 23.17 -14.40 19.08
C VAL A 319 24.28 -14.48 20.11
N ARG A 320 24.73 -13.34 20.66
CA ARG A 320 25.83 -13.33 21.63
C ARG A 320 25.40 -13.66 23.06
N ARG A 321 24.09 -13.58 23.37
CA ARG A 321 23.55 -13.71 24.73
C ARG A 321 24.26 -12.77 25.71
N LYS A 322 24.51 -11.52 25.27
CA LYS A 322 25.11 -10.45 26.08
C LYS A 322 24.26 -9.19 26.00
N PRO A 323 24.16 -8.40 27.09
CA PRO A 323 23.68 -7.03 26.97
C PRO A 323 24.63 -6.20 26.09
N LEU A 324 24.11 -5.12 25.48
CA LEU A 324 24.89 -4.18 24.68
C LEU A 324 26.02 -3.57 25.50
N SER A 325 25.76 -3.23 26.76
CA SER A 325 26.74 -2.74 27.72
C SER A 325 27.77 -3.77 28.17
N SER A 326 27.76 -5.01 27.65
CA SER A 326 28.85 -5.99 27.85
C SER A 326 29.54 -6.41 26.56
N LEU A 327 29.21 -5.77 25.43
CA LEU A 327 29.93 -6.00 24.17
C LEU A 327 31.32 -5.39 24.24
N ASN A 328 32.32 -6.15 23.78
CA ASN A 328 33.69 -5.65 23.62
C ASN A 328 34.03 -5.41 22.14
N THR A 329 35.23 -4.89 21.88
CA THR A 329 35.69 -4.58 20.51
C THR A 329 35.73 -5.80 19.59
N LEU A 330 36.00 -7.00 20.11
CA LEU A 330 35.98 -8.23 19.31
C LEU A 330 34.56 -8.61 18.91
N ASP A 331 33.59 -8.49 19.82
CA ASP A 331 32.17 -8.70 19.54
C ASP A 331 31.71 -7.70 18.45
N CYS A 332 32.04 -6.41 18.59
CA CYS A 332 31.66 -5.39 17.61
C CYS A 332 32.32 -5.62 16.23
N ARG A 333 33.57 -6.12 16.19
CA ARG A 333 34.23 -6.53 14.95
C ARG A 333 33.51 -7.70 14.28
N GLU A 334 33.14 -8.73 15.04
CA GLU A 334 32.38 -9.89 14.57
C GLU A 334 31.02 -9.47 14.01
N TYR A 335 30.31 -8.58 14.71
CA TYR A 335 29.05 -8.04 14.25
C TYR A 335 29.19 -7.33 12.89
N ILE A 336 30.12 -6.40 12.75
CA ILE A 336 30.29 -5.60 11.53
C ILE A 336 30.80 -6.44 10.35
N ASN A 337 31.81 -7.29 10.58
CA ASN A 337 32.52 -7.98 9.51
C ASN A 337 31.97 -9.38 9.21
N GLY A 338 31.45 -10.08 10.22
CA GLY A 338 30.83 -11.40 10.08
C GLY A 338 29.32 -11.29 9.91
N PHE A 339 28.61 -10.98 10.99
CA PHE A 339 27.14 -11.10 11.03
C PHE A 339 26.44 -10.18 10.03
N LEU A 340 26.82 -8.90 9.93
CA LEU A 340 26.18 -7.99 8.97
C LEU A 340 26.46 -8.38 7.50
N ALA A 341 27.57 -9.06 7.21
CA ALA A 341 27.87 -9.54 5.87
C ALA A 341 26.92 -10.68 5.47
N ASP A 342 26.60 -11.57 6.40
CA ASP A 342 25.68 -12.67 6.19
C ASP A 342 24.90 -13.05 7.46
N PRO A 343 23.73 -12.42 7.72
CA PRO A 343 22.93 -12.72 8.90
C PRO A 343 22.29 -14.12 8.83
N GLN A 344 22.73 -15.03 9.70
CA GLN A 344 22.25 -16.43 9.75
C GLN A 344 21.56 -16.77 11.09
N PRO A 345 20.53 -17.66 11.09
CA PRO A 345 19.90 -18.25 9.91
C PRO A 345 19.04 -17.23 9.14
N ALA A 346 19.12 -17.25 7.81
CA ALA A 346 18.52 -16.22 6.96
C ALA A 346 17.00 -16.02 7.20
N GLU A 347 16.25 -17.09 7.45
CA GLU A 347 14.81 -17.05 7.76
C GLU A 347 14.45 -16.26 9.02
N ARG A 348 15.38 -16.17 9.99
CA ARG A 348 15.20 -15.44 11.24
C ARG A 348 15.54 -13.97 11.12
N TRP A 349 16.40 -13.59 10.18
CA TRP A 349 16.97 -12.23 10.10
C TRP A 349 16.61 -11.46 8.83
N ILE A 350 16.35 -12.17 7.73
CA ILE A 350 16.14 -11.62 6.40
C ILE A 350 14.68 -11.84 5.96
N GLY A 351 13.99 -10.73 5.67
CA GLY A 351 12.63 -10.72 5.12
C GLY A 351 12.56 -10.00 3.78
N ASN A 352 11.36 -9.94 3.20
CA ASN A 352 11.13 -9.32 1.88
C ASN A 352 11.11 -7.77 1.88
N GLY A 353 11.32 -7.13 3.04
CA GLY A 353 11.32 -5.67 3.23
C GLY A 353 9.95 -4.98 3.11
N LYS A 354 8.86 -5.74 2.93
CA LYS A 354 7.49 -5.21 2.78
C LYS A 354 6.64 -5.38 4.03
N ALA A 355 7.02 -6.29 4.93
CA ALA A 355 6.34 -6.49 6.19
C ALA A 355 6.44 -5.22 7.05
N GLU A 356 5.30 -4.75 7.57
CA GLU A 356 5.26 -3.67 8.54
C GLU A 356 5.83 -4.16 9.88
N ARG A 357 6.30 -3.24 10.73
CA ARG A 357 7.01 -3.59 11.98
C ARG A 357 6.15 -4.41 12.95
N PHE A 358 4.85 -4.12 13.00
CA PHE A 358 3.92 -4.88 13.83
C PHE A 358 3.59 -6.28 13.26
N ASP A 359 4.00 -6.58 12.03
CA ASP A 359 3.75 -7.89 11.43
C ASP A 359 4.70 -8.95 12.03
N PRO A 360 4.22 -10.13 12.43
CA PRO A 360 5.08 -11.22 12.89
C PRO A 360 6.13 -11.66 11.85
N ALA A 361 5.85 -11.48 10.55
CA ALA A 361 6.79 -11.76 9.47
C ALA A 361 7.87 -10.69 9.30
N TRP A 362 7.86 -9.62 10.10
CA TRP A 362 8.89 -8.58 10.05
C TRP A 362 10.26 -9.13 10.41
N ARG A 363 11.27 -8.64 9.70
CA ARG A 363 12.68 -9.00 9.88
C ARG A 363 13.56 -7.74 9.74
N PRO A 364 14.65 -7.63 10.52
CA PRO A 364 15.49 -6.42 10.57
C PRO A 364 16.33 -6.21 9.29
N PHE A 365 16.50 -7.24 8.47
CA PHE A 365 17.21 -7.16 7.20
C PHE A 365 16.28 -7.46 6.02
N ALA A 366 16.41 -6.70 4.93
CA ALA A 366 15.73 -7.00 3.67
C ALA A 366 16.59 -7.87 2.74
N LYS A 367 17.91 -7.86 2.97
CA LYS A 367 18.95 -8.58 2.24
C LYS A 367 20.28 -8.48 3.01
N LYS A 368 21.27 -9.26 2.60
CA LYS A 368 22.67 -9.15 3.06
C LYS A 368 23.23 -7.73 2.83
N LEU A 369 24.06 -7.21 3.74
CA LEU A 369 24.56 -5.83 3.65
C LEU A 369 25.88 -5.76 2.85
N PRO A 370 25.95 -4.92 1.80
CA PRO A 370 27.20 -4.67 1.10
C PRO A 370 28.18 -3.87 1.97
N PRO A 371 29.51 -3.89 1.66
CA PRO A 371 30.54 -3.20 2.45
C PRO A 371 30.22 -1.74 2.80
N ALA A 372 29.70 -0.95 1.83
CA ALA A 372 29.35 0.45 2.06
C ALA A 372 28.21 0.63 3.10
N SER A 373 27.24 -0.29 3.14
CA SER A 373 26.17 -0.27 4.14
C SER A 373 26.68 -0.70 5.51
N ARG A 374 27.61 -1.65 5.56
CA ARG A 374 28.27 -2.07 6.82
C ARG A 374 29.13 -0.94 7.40
N GLU A 375 29.87 -0.20 6.57
CA GLU A 375 30.61 0.99 7.01
C GLU A 375 29.67 2.10 7.53
N THR A 376 28.51 2.27 6.91
CA THR A 376 27.49 3.19 7.42
C THR A 376 26.96 2.75 8.79
N ALA A 377 26.68 1.46 8.97
CA ALA A 377 26.28 0.90 10.26
C ALA A 377 27.37 1.09 11.32
N ARG A 378 28.64 0.79 11.00
CA ARG A 378 29.79 1.00 11.89
C ARG A 378 29.88 2.45 12.36
N LYS A 379 29.74 3.44 11.47
CA LYS A 379 29.77 4.87 11.82
C LYS A 379 28.61 5.26 12.74
N ILE A 380 27.39 4.81 12.43
CA ILE A 380 26.20 5.12 13.24
C ILE A 380 26.33 4.51 14.64
N LEU A 381 26.77 3.27 14.73
CA LEU A 381 26.94 2.56 16.01
C LEU A 381 28.11 3.12 16.84
N SER A 382 29.21 3.50 16.18
CA SER A 382 30.30 4.23 16.84
C SER A 382 29.79 5.55 17.41
N ALA A 383 28.92 6.29 16.71
CA ALA A 383 28.35 7.54 17.22
C ALA A 383 27.34 7.32 18.36
N LEU A 384 26.54 6.24 18.30
CA LEU A 384 25.68 5.81 19.41
C LEU A 384 26.52 5.56 20.67
N CYS A 385 27.53 4.69 20.59
CA CYS A 385 28.33 4.34 21.75
C CYS A 385 29.20 5.51 22.24
N SER A 386 29.65 6.41 21.36
CA SER A 386 30.32 7.66 21.79
C SER A 386 29.38 8.54 22.60
N TRP A 387 28.13 8.72 22.15
CA TRP A 387 27.16 9.49 22.94
C TRP A 387 26.85 8.81 24.28
N LEU A 388 26.74 7.49 24.32
CA LEU A 388 26.53 6.78 25.58
C LEU A 388 27.72 6.92 26.55
N VAL A 389 28.94 7.12 26.06
CA VAL A 389 30.09 7.48 26.90
C VAL A 389 30.01 8.94 27.36
N GLU A 390 29.58 9.86 26.49
CA GLU A 390 29.36 11.28 26.85
C GLU A 390 28.30 11.42 27.96
N GLU A 391 27.22 10.64 27.92
CA GLU A 391 26.19 10.57 28.97
C GLU A 391 26.60 9.70 30.17
N GLN A 392 27.87 9.26 30.21
CA GLN A 392 28.45 8.42 31.26
C GLN A 392 27.74 7.07 31.46
N TYR A 393 26.89 6.64 30.52
CA TYR A 393 26.23 5.34 30.57
C TYR A 393 27.21 4.19 30.29
N LEU A 394 28.05 4.32 29.26
CA LEU A 394 29.14 3.39 28.97
C LEU A 394 30.48 3.95 29.48
N LEU A 395 31.36 3.09 29.97
CA LEU A 395 32.72 3.48 30.38
C LEU A 395 33.62 3.70 29.16
N VAL A 396 33.52 2.82 28.16
CA VAL A 396 34.33 2.86 26.93
C VAL A 396 33.46 2.62 25.71
N ASN A 397 33.78 3.24 24.57
CA ASN A 397 33.12 2.95 23.30
C ASN A 397 33.70 1.66 22.67
N PRO A 398 32.95 0.55 22.57
CA PRO A 398 33.49 -0.72 22.04
C PRO A 398 33.75 -0.69 20.53
N PHE A 399 33.21 0.30 19.80
CA PHE A 399 33.49 0.54 18.39
C PHE A 399 34.74 1.43 18.16
N HIS A 400 35.30 2.01 19.21
CA HIS A 400 36.53 2.79 19.10
C HIS A 400 37.69 1.89 18.64
N GLY A 401 38.54 2.40 17.75
CA GLY A 401 39.66 1.63 17.19
C GLY A 401 39.29 0.57 16.15
N LEU A 402 38.00 0.32 15.88
CA LEU A 402 37.62 -0.60 14.79
C LEU A 402 38.04 -0.03 13.43
N GLN A 403 38.77 -0.85 12.68
CA GLN A 403 39.14 -0.53 11.30
C GLN A 403 37.88 -0.27 10.46
N LYS A 404 38.03 0.61 9.46
CA LYS A 404 36.99 0.85 8.48
C LYS A 404 36.72 -0.45 7.74
N VAL A 405 35.46 -0.69 7.40
CA VAL A 405 35.16 -1.82 6.52
C VAL A 405 35.79 -1.50 5.18
N ASP A 406 36.55 -2.45 4.62
CA ASP A 406 37.05 -2.39 3.26
C ASP A 406 35.87 -2.48 2.29
N SER A 407 35.17 -1.36 2.15
CA SER A 407 34.72 -0.97 0.84
C SER A 407 36.00 -0.59 0.12
N ALA A 408 36.62 -1.55 -0.59
CA ALA A 408 37.25 -1.19 -1.84
C ALA A 408 36.23 -0.25 -2.47
N LYS A 409 36.54 1.05 -2.56
CA LYS A 409 35.69 1.94 -3.34
C LYS A 409 35.67 1.16 -4.65
N PRO A 410 34.53 0.59 -5.11
CA PRO A 410 34.44 0.44 -6.55
C PRO A 410 34.77 1.84 -6.99
N LEU A 411 35.84 2.03 -7.77
CA LEU A 411 36.19 3.32 -8.36
C LEU A 411 34.83 3.92 -8.68
N VAL A 412 34.35 4.85 -7.85
CA VAL A 412 32.90 5.11 -7.88
C VAL A 412 32.82 5.75 -9.22
N ASP A 413 32.21 5.02 -10.13
CA ASP A 413 31.96 5.42 -11.48
C ASP A 413 30.93 6.55 -11.28
N VAL A 414 31.41 7.71 -10.83
CA VAL A 414 30.65 8.95 -10.78
C VAL A 414 30.23 9.25 -12.23
N THR A 415 31.08 8.86 -13.18
CA THR A 415 30.87 8.61 -14.61
C THR A 415 29.69 7.68 -14.92
N GLY A 416 29.44 6.63 -14.14
CA GLY A 416 28.35 5.66 -14.36
C GLY A 416 27.00 6.05 -13.75
N ARG A 417 26.91 7.20 -13.05
CA ARG A 417 25.65 7.72 -12.46
C ARG A 417 25.26 9.09 -13.02
N THR A 418 25.75 9.39 -14.20
CA THR A 418 25.46 10.59 -14.99
C THR A 418 24.91 10.17 -16.34
N LEU A 419 23.98 10.95 -16.87
CA LEU A 419 23.55 10.76 -18.26
C LEU A 419 24.60 11.38 -19.17
N THR A 420 24.96 10.68 -20.25
CA THR A 420 25.75 11.30 -21.32
C THR A 420 24.93 12.38 -22.02
N HIS A 421 25.59 13.29 -22.75
CA HIS A 421 24.91 14.30 -23.58
C HIS A 421 23.91 13.67 -24.56
N ALA A 422 24.25 12.52 -25.16
CA ALA A 422 23.36 11.79 -26.06
C ALA A 422 22.14 11.21 -25.33
N GLN A 423 22.35 10.55 -24.18
CA GLN A 423 21.27 10.02 -23.35
C GLN A 423 20.34 11.15 -22.86
N TRP A 424 20.90 12.25 -22.38
CA TRP A 424 20.12 13.44 -21.97
C TRP A 424 19.28 13.97 -23.13
N ARG A 425 19.87 14.20 -24.30
CA ARG A 425 19.16 14.67 -25.49
C ARG A 425 18.00 13.76 -25.85
N PHE A 426 18.20 12.44 -25.81
CA PHE A 426 17.16 11.47 -26.10
C PHE A 426 16.02 11.49 -25.07
N VAL A 427 16.35 11.55 -23.78
CA VAL A 427 15.34 11.66 -22.71
C VAL A 427 14.54 12.95 -22.87
N LEU A 428 15.20 14.07 -23.17
CA LEU A 428 14.54 15.36 -23.42
C LEU A 428 13.61 15.29 -24.64
N GLN A 429 14.05 14.71 -25.75
CA GLN A 429 13.22 14.48 -26.95
C GLN A 429 12.02 13.60 -26.64
N THR A 430 12.19 12.57 -25.81
CA THR A 430 11.09 11.66 -25.41
C THR A 430 9.97 12.40 -24.70
N VAL A 431 10.28 13.42 -23.88
CA VAL A 431 9.27 14.20 -23.16
C VAL A 431 8.76 15.42 -23.92
N SER A 432 9.54 15.98 -24.86
CA SER A 432 9.10 17.13 -25.66
C SER A 432 8.29 16.73 -26.90
N ARG A 433 8.52 15.54 -27.47
CA ARG A 433 7.83 15.08 -28.68
C ARG A 433 6.29 15.10 -28.57
N PRO A 434 5.66 14.67 -27.46
CA PRO A 434 4.21 14.76 -27.31
C PRO A 434 3.68 16.20 -27.27
N LEU A 435 4.50 17.18 -26.86
CA LEU A 435 4.10 18.59 -26.81
C LEU A 435 4.05 19.24 -28.19
N ASN A 436 4.82 18.71 -29.15
CA ASN A 436 4.89 19.22 -30.50
C ASN A 436 3.84 18.59 -31.45
N LEU A 437 3.06 17.63 -30.95
CA LEU A 437 2.03 16.92 -31.72
C LEU A 437 0.63 17.33 -31.26
N PRO A 438 -0.38 17.32 -32.14
CA PRO A 438 -1.78 17.47 -31.74
C PRO A 438 -2.14 16.38 -30.72
N GLY A 439 -2.60 16.78 -29.52
CA GLY A 439 -2.95 15.85 -28.44
C GLY A 439 -2.01 15.84 -27.23
N GLY A 440 -1.07 16.79 -27.12
CA GLY A 440 -0.26 16.98 -25.92
C GLY A 440 -1.13 17.18 -24.66
N SER A 441 -0.81 16.46 -23.58
CA SER A 441 -1.60 16.51 -22.34
C SER A 441 -0.97 17.41 -21.27
N PRO A 442 -1.75 17.88 -20.28
CA PRO A 442 -1.18 18.55 -19.09
C PRO A 442 -0.13 17.70 -18.35
N ALA A 443 -0.20 16.36 -18.47
CA ALA A 443 0.80 15.46 -17.90
C ALA A 443 2.14 15.57 -18.63
N ASP A 444 2.12 15.71 -19.95
CA ASP A 444 3.34 15.84 -20.76
C ASP A 444 4.03 17.17 -20.46
N GLN A 445 3.27 18.27 -20.35
CA GLN A 445 3.84 19.58 -20.00
C GLN A 445 4.47 19.57 -18.60
N ARG A 446 3.81 18.94 -17.64
CA ARG A 446 4.36 18.76 -16.28
C ARG A 446 5.63 17.92 -16.29
N ASP A 447 5.65 16.81 -17.02
CA ASP A 447 6.81 15.91 -17.09
C ASP A 447 8.00 16.62 -17.76
N TYR A 448 7.75 17.37 -18.84
CA TYR A 448 8.75 18.20 -19.52
C TYR A 448 9.34 19.28 -18.59
N PHE A 449 8.48 20.07 -17.95
CA PHE A 449 8.90 21.09 -16.99
C PHE A 449 9.68 20.48 -15.82
N ALA A 450 9.19 19.37 -15.24
CA ALA A 450 9.84 18.71 -14.12
C ALA A 450 11.24 18.18 -14.48
N LEU A 451 11.43 17.68 -15.71
CA LEU A 451 12.73 17.24 -16.22
C LEU A 451 13.68 18.43 -16.38
N LEU A 452 13.23 19.50 -17.04
CA LEU A 452 14.02 20.71 -17.24
C LEU A 452 14.41 21.36 -15.91
N LEU A 453 13.47 21.48 -14.96
CA LEU A 453 13.74 22.05 -13.65
C LEU A 453 14.85 21.28 -12.94
N ALA A 454 14.76 19.95 -12.88
CA ALA A 454 15.78 19.14 -12.23
C ALA A 454 17.16 19.24 -12.91
N TYR A 455 17.19 19.32 -14.24
CA TYR A 455 18.43 19.45 -15.02
C TYR A 455 19.06 20.85 -14.91
N ALA A 456 18.27 21.91 -14.95
CA ALA A 456 18.78 23.28 -14.93
C ALA A 456 19.28 23.70 -13.53
N THR A 457 18.67 23.15 -12.47
CA THR A 457 18.91 23.62 -11.10
C THR A 457 19.73 22.65 -10.24
N GLY A 458 19.85 21.38 -10.67
CA GLY A 458 20.50 20.33 -9.90
C GLY A 458 19.88 20.07 -8.52
N LEU A 459 18.64 20.51 -8.26
CA LEU A 459 18.03 20.41 -6.92
C LEU A 459 17.86 18.96 -6.46
N ARG A 460 17.94 18.75 -5.13
CA ARG A 460 17.61 17.45 -4.54
C ARG A 460 16.11 17.19 -4.72
N ARG A 461 15.74 15.91 -4.79
CA ARG A 461 14.33 15.48 -4.92
C ARG A 461 13.39 16.09 -3.87
N ALA A 462 13.85 16.23 -2.63
CA ALA A 462 13.07 16.86 -1.57
C ALA A 462 12.92 18.37 -1.78
N GLU A 463 13.97 19.04 -2.28
CA GLU A 463 13.95 20.47 -2.59
C GLU A 463 13.00 20.77 -3.77
N LEU A 464 13.01 19.92 -4.81
CA LEU A 464 12.06 19.97 -5.93
C LEU A 464 10.60 19.83 -5.46
N ALA A 465 10.34 18.95 -4.48
CA ALA A 465 9.00 18.70 -3.96
C ALA A 465 8.43 19.90 -3.18
N THR A 466 9.30 20.73 -2.60
CA THR A 466 8.92 21.86 -1.74
C THR A 466 9.10 23.21 -2.42
N ALA A 467 9.59 23.26 -3.66
CA ALA A 467 9.76 24.51 -4.39
C ALA A 467 8.41 25.13 -4.75
N THR A 468 8.24 26.43 -4.47
CA THR A 468 7.00 27.18 -4.72
C THR A 468 7.25 28.46 -5.52
N THR A 469 6.19 29.03 -6.07
CA THR A 469 6.24 30.31 -6.80
C THR A 469 6.68 31.46 -5.91
N GLY A 470 6.27 31.49 -4.63
CA GLY A 470 6.70 32.51 -3.66
C GLY A 470 8.18 32.46 -3.27
N ALA A 471 8.91 31.43 -3.69
CA ALA A 471 10.36 31.35 -3.56
C ALA A 471 11.10 31.89 -4.79
N LEU A 472 10.38 32.26 -5.86
CA LEU A 472 10.95 32.90 -7.03
C LEU A 472 11.14 34.40 -6.76
N SER A 473 12.26 34.95 -7.20
CA SER A 473 12.49 36.40 -7.22
C SER A 473 13.07 36.81 -8.56
N ARG A 474 12.64 37.98 -9.02
CA ARG A 474 13.08 38.63 -10.25
C ARG A 474 13.97 39.80 -9.87
N LYS A 475 15.17 39.88 -10.43
CA LYS A 475 16.10 40.99 -10.22
C LYS A 475 16.62 41.49 -11.57
N ALA A 476 16.67 42.80 -11.74
CA ALA A 476 17.38 43.40 -12.86
C ALA A 476 18.88 43.08 -12.74
N LEU A 477 19.51 42.72 -13.84
CA LEU A 477 20.97 42.58 -13.91
C LEU A 477 21.57 43.93 -14.33
N ASP A 478 22.51 44.46 -13.55
CA ASP A 478 23.13 45.76 -13.86
C ASP A 478 23.82 45.80 -15.24
N ALA A 479 24.25 44.64 -15.76
CA ALA A 479 24.98 44.50 -17.02
C ALA A 479 24.14 44.02 -18.22
N ALA A 480 22.84 43.77 -18.04
CA ALA A 480 21.95 43.30 -19.12
C ALA A 480 20.56 43.92 -18.97
N LEU A 481 19.93 44.31 -20.08
CA LEU A 481 18.52 44.75 -20.11
C LEU A 481 17.53 43.58 -19.90
N GLU A 482 17.95 42.54 -19.19
CA GLU A 482 17.20 41.32 -18.94
C GLU A 482 17.07 41.08 -17.43
N ASP A 483 15.89 40.65 -17.01
CA ASP A 483 15.68 40.25 -15.63
C ASP A 483 16.14 38.81 -15.39
N ALA A 484 16.92 38.63 -14.33
CA ALA A 484 17.31 37.31 -13.84
C ALA A 484 16.28 36.78 -12.85
N TRP A 485 15.75 35.59 -13.14
CA TRP A 485 14.98 34.83 -12.17
C TRP A 485 15.90 33.98 -11.30
N THR A 486 15.63 33.98 -10.00
CA THR A 486 16.29 33.10 -9.04
C THR A 486 15.26 32.40 -8.17
N LEU A 487 15.57 31.17 -7.77
CA LEU A 487 14.79 30.37 -6.84
C LEU A 487 15.53 30.26 -5.51
N ARG A 488 14.90 30.72 -4.43
CA ARG A 488 15.40 30.54 -3.07
C ARG A 488 15.13 29.10 -2.61
N VAL A 489 16.17 28.41 -2.15
CA VAL A 489 16.08 27.01 -1.72
C VAL A 489 16.67 26.79 -0.33
N MET A 490 15.87 26.19 0.54
CA MET A 490 16.30 25.67 1.83
C MET A 490 17.00 24.31 1.68
N GLY A 491 18.32 24.29 1.83
CA GLY A 491 19.12 23.06 1.74
C GLY A 491 19.16 22.23 3.03
N LYS A 492 19.85 21.08 2.95
CA LYS A 492 20.14 20.23 4.12
C LYS A 492 20.87 21.06 5.20
N GLY A 493 20.36 21.03 6.44
CA GLY A 493 20.92 21.83 7.54
C GLY A 493 20.41 23.26 7.61
N ARG A 494 19.27 23.58 6.97
CA ARG A 494 18.63 24.90 6.94
C ARG A 494 19.50 26.02 6.33
N ARG A 495 20.45 25.67 5.47
CA ARG A 495 21.25 26.65 4.73
C ARG A 495 20.48 27.13 3.50
N GLU A 496 20.28 28.42 3.41
CA GLU A 496 19.66 29.07 2.25
C GLU A 496 20.66 29.23 1.10
N ARG A 497 20.17 29.09 -0.14
CA ARG A 497 20.90 29.44 -1.36
C ARG A 497 19.95 29.93 -2.43
N GLN A 498 20.46 30.76 -3.34
CA GLN A 498 19.75 31.18 -4.54
C GLN A 498 20.25 30.34 -5.72
N VAL A 499 19.31 29.89 -6.55
CA VAL A 499 19.59 29.06 -7.73
C VAL A 499 19.07 29.80 -8.96
N PRO A 500 19.89 30.07 -9.97
CA PRO A 500 19.45 30.72 -11.20
C PRO A 500 18.36 29.92 -11.92
N MET A 501 17.38 30.63 -12.48
CA MET A 501 16.26 30.07 -13.22
C MET A 501 16.27 30.65 -14.64
N PRO A 502 16.80 29.93 -15.64
CA PRO A 502 16.92 30.45 -17.01
C PRO A 502 15.56 30.82 -17.63
N HIS A 503 15.54 31.79 -18.55
CA HIS A 503 14.30 32.29 -19.18
C HIS A 503 13.44 31.17 -19.78
N ARG A 504 14.04 30.26 -20.57
CA ARG A 504 13.33 29.10 -21.16
C ARG A 504 12.72 28.15 -20.12
N LEU A 505 13.30 28.07 -18.92
CA LEU A 505 12.72 27.29 -17.82
C LEU A 505 11.48 28.00 -17.25
N MET A 506 11.51 29.33 -17.19
CA MET A 506 10.38 30.15 -16.75
C MET A 506 9.23 30.12 -17.75
N GLU A 507 9.50 30.12 -19.05
CA GLU A 507 8.49 29.89 -20.10
C GLU A 507 7.78 28.53 -19.92
N ALA A 508 8.56 27.47 -19.71
CA ALA A 508 8.01 26.13 -19.48
C ALA A 508 7.17 26.05 -18.19
N LEU A 509 7.56 26.78 -17.15
CA LEU A 509 6.78 26.92 -15.92
C LEU A 509 5.47 27.67 -16.17
N ALA A 510 5.49 28.78 -16.90
CA ALA A 510 4.31 29.56 -17.25
C ALA A 510 3.28 28.68 -18.00
N ALA A 511 3.73 27.97 -19.03
CA ALA A 511 2.89 27.01 -19.75
C ALA A 511 2.35 25.90 -18.81
N SER A 512 3.16 25.42 -17.86
CA SER A 512 2.69 24.43 -16.88
C SER A 512 1.69 25.00 -15.86
N LEU A 513 1.71 26.30 -15.55
CA LEU A 513 0.78 26.96 -14.62
C LEU A 513 -0.61 27.14 -15.25
N LEU A 514 -0.66 27.44 -16.56
CA LEU A 514 -1.91 27.59 -17.32
C LEU A 514 -2.68 26.27 -17.48
N LEU A 515 -1.99 25.13 -17.53
CA LEU A 515 -2.60 23.80 -17.68
C LEU A 515 -3.01 23.13 -16.35
N ARG A 516 -3.02 23.87 -15.24
CA ARG A 516 -3.41 23.35 -13.93
C ARG A 516 -4.93 23.28 -13.78
N PRO A 517 -5.47 22.47 -12.84
CA PRO A 517 -6.90 22.48 -12.51
C PRO A 517 -7.46 23.87 -12.22
N THR A 518 -6.64 24.72 -11.58
CA THR A 518 -6.89 26.14 -11.42
C THR A 518 -5.76 26.85 -12.13
N ALA A 519 -6.02 27.32 -13.35
CA ALA A 519 -5.06 28.05 -14.16
C ALA A 519 -4.63 29.32 -13.42
N CYS A 520 -3.33 29.62 -13.48
CA CYS A 520 -2.75 30.82 -12.89
C CYS A 520 -1.53 31.29 -13.70
N THR A 521 -1.12 32.51 -13.45
CA THR A 521 0.09 33.16 -13.97
C THR A 521 1.06 33.43 -12.82
N PHE A 522 2.23 34.01 -13.07
CA PHE A 522 3.17 34.35 -12.00
C PHE A 522 2.60 35.39 -11.02
N GLU A 523 1.76 36.29 -11.51
CA GLU A 523 1.15 37.40 -10.77
C GLU A 523 -0.06 36.93 -9.96
N THR A 524 -0.79 35.93 -10.46
CA THR A 524 -2.04 35.45 -9.85
C THR A 524 -1.84 34.19 -8.99
N ALA A 525 -0.69 33.50 -9.11
CA ALA A 525 -0.40 32.31 -8.34
C ALA A 525 -0.12 32.65 -6.86
N PRO A 526 -0.87 32.08 -5.89
CA PRO A 526 -0.55 32.23 -4.47
C PRO A 526 0.91 31.82 -4.17
N ALA A 527 1.56 32.45 -3.20
CA ALA A 527 2.97 32.18 -2.87
C ALA A 527 3.28 30.71 -2.52
N GLY A 528 2.29 29.99 -1.97
CA GLY A 528 2.38 28.56 -1.65
C GLY A 528 2.19 27.62 -2.85
N THR A 529 2.02 28.14 -4.05
CA THR A 529 1.77 27.34 -5.25
C THR A 529 3.01 26.54 -5.61
N PRO A 530 2.96 25.19 -5.64
CA PRO A 530 4.13 24.37 -5.94
C PRO A 530 4.58 24.55 -7.39
N LEU A 531 5.89 24.47 -7.66
CA LEU A 531 6.40 24.50 -9.04
C LEU A 531 5.99 23.23 -9.79
N ILE A 532 6.05 22.07 -9.15
CA ILE A 532 5.56 20.80 -9.72
C ILE A 532 4.32 20.34 -8.93
N ALA A 533 3.16 20.36 -9.60
CA ALA A 533 1.86 20.09 -9.00
C ALA A 533 1.26 18.74 -9.41
N HIS A 534 0.38 18.21 -8.56
CA HIS A 534 -0.48 17.09 -8.92
C HIS A 534 -1.59 17.54 -9.88
N LEU A 535 -1.73 16.85 -11.00
CA LEU A 535 -2.59 17.26 -12.13
C LEU A 535 -4.08 17.37 -11.80
N LYS A 536 -4.58 16.68 -10.77
CA LYS A 536 -6.01 16.75 -10.39
C LYS A 536 -6.30 17.68 -9.24
N THR A 537 -5.33 17.89 -8.36
CA THR A 537 -5.58 18.54 -7.05
C THR A 537 -4.83 19.86 -6.90
N GLY A 538 -3.90 20.20 -7.80
CA GLY A 538 -3.03 21.38 -7.68
C GLY A 538 -2.00 21.31 -6.55
N LYS A 539 -2.16 20.40 -5.60
CA LYS A 539 -1.27 20.19 -4.44
C LYS A 539 0.15 19.76 -4.83
N PRO A 540 1.16 20.00 -3.98
CA PRO A 540 2.54 19.59 -4.23
C PRO A 540 2.68 18.06 -4.39
N LEU A 541 3.58 17.62 -5.28
CA LEU A 541 3.96 16.20 -5.34
C LEU A 541 4.88 15.83 -4.19
N SER A 542 4.61 14.71 -3.51
CA SER A 542 5.53 14.19 -2.50
C SER A 542 6.87 13.77 -3.14
N PRO A 543 7.98 13.73 -2.37
CA PRO A 543 9.28 13.29 -2.89
C PRO A 543 9.22 11.90 -3.56
N ASP A 544 8.38 10.98 -3.05
CA ASP A 544 8.21 9.66 -3.63
C ASP A 544 7.33 9.66 -4.89
N ALA A 545 6.37 10.60 -4.98
CA ALA A 545 5.63 10.82 -6.22
C ALA A 545 6.54 11.37 -7.32
N LEU A 546 7.43 12.32 -7.00
CA LEU A 546 8.46 12.78 -7.93
C LEU A 546 9.43 11.66 -8.33
N ALA A 547 9.85 10.81 -7.38
CA ALA A 547 10.71 9.66 -7.70
C ALA A 547 10.06 8.75 -8.76
N ARG A 548 8.76 8.48 -8.62
CA ARG A 548 7.98 7.71 -9.59
C ARG A 548 7.81 8.43 -10.92
N LEU A 549 7.59 9.75 -10.90
CA LEU A 549 7.51 10.59 -12.11
C LEU A 549 8.81 10.48 -12.93
N TYR A 550 9.97 10.75 -12.32
CA TYR A 550 11.25 10.65 -13.02
C TYR A 550 11.55 9.22 -13.48
N LYS A 551 11.22 8.20 -12.67
CA LYS A 551 11.35 6.80 -13.09
C LYS A 551 10.46 6.47 -14.28
N ALA A 552 9.24 7.02 -14.36
CA ALA A 552 8.37 6.84 -15.50
C ALA A 552 8.96 7.51 -16.76
N ILE A 553 9.47 8.74 -16.64
CA ILE A 553 10.16 9.44 -17.75
C ILE A 553 11.31 8.59 -18.30
N PHE A 554 12.23 8.14 -17.43
CA PHE A 554 13.38 7.34 -17.87
C PHE A 554 12.97 5.98 -18.42
N LYS A 555 11.91 5.37 -17.86
CA LYS A 555 11.38 4.11 -18.39
C LYS A 555 10.85 4.30 -19.80
N ARG A 556 10.07 5.36 -20.08
CA ARG A 556 9.59 5.66 -21.45
C ARG A 556 10.76 5.80 -22.44
N ALA A 557 11.79 6.54 -22.06
CA ALA A 557 12.98 6.71 -22.90
C ALA A 557 13.77 5.40 -23.06
N ALA A 558 13.90 4.60 -22.00
CA ALA A 558 14.55 3.30 -22.06
C ALA A 558 13.80 2.30 -22.94
N ASP A 559 12.48 2.25 -22.84
CA ASP A 559 11.64 1.36 -23.64
C ASP A 559 11.74 1.73 -25.13
N ALA A 560 11.82 3.03 -25.46
CA ALA A 560 12.05 3.51 -26.83
C ALA A 560 13.46 3.20 -27.38
N LEU A 561 14.48 3.13 -26.52
CA LEU A 561 15.85 2.77 -26.92
C LEU A 561 16.14 1.28 -26.89
N ALA A 562 15.26 0.46 -26.32
CA ALA A 562 15.57 -0.93 -26.00
C ALA A 562 15.97 -1.77 -27.24
N SER A 563 15.38 -1.48 -28.40
CA SER A 563 15.68 -2.17 -29.66
C SER A 563 16.96 -1.67 -30.34
N THR A 564 17.29 -0.39 -30.22
CA THR A 564 18.42 0.22 -30.95
C THR A 564 19.70 0.28 -30.12
N TYR A 565 19.59 0.55 -28.81
CA TYR A 565 20.72 0.74 -27.90
C TYR A 565 20.43 0.11 -26.53
N PRO A 566 20.52 -1.22 -26.38
CA PRO A 566 20.13 -1.93 -25.16
C PRO A 566 20.95 -1.53 -23.93
N GLY A 567 22.23 -1.21 -24.10
CA GLY A 567 23.09 -0.71 -23.02
C GLY A 567 22.60 0.63 -22.45
N ALA A 568 22.34 1.61 -23.31
CA ALA A 568 21.79 2.90 -22.91
C ALA A 568 20.39 2.76 -22.28
N ALA A 569 19.56 1.86 -22.80
CA ALA A 569 18.26 1.55 -22.20
C ALA A 569 18.40 0.98 -20.78
N ALA A 570 19.38 0.10 -20.53
CA ALA A 570 19.67 -0.44 -19.21
C ALA A 570 20.13 0.66 -18.23
N ASP A 571 20.94 1.62 -18.68
CA ASP A 571 21.35 2.77 -17.89
C ASP A 571 20.16 3.65 -17.49
N LEU A 572 19.29 3.98 -18.44
CA LEU A 572 18.09 4.77 -18.18
C LEU A 572 17.13 4.05 -17.22
N LYS A 573 16.99 2.72 -17.31
CA LYS A 573 16.21 1.94 -16.32
C LYS A 573 16.75 2.10 -14.90
N ARG A 574 18.07 2.26 -14.73
CA ARG A 574 18.73 2.50 -13.43
C ARG A 574 18.66 3.96 -12.99
N ALA A 575 18.60 4.92 -13.93
CA ALA A 575 18.61 6.35 -13.67
C ALA A 575 17.56 6.83 -12.67
N SER A 576 17.89 7.87 -11.88
CA SER A 576 17.04 8.43 -10.84
C SER A 576 17.18 9.95 -10.77
N THR A 577 16.38 10.63 -9.94
CA THR A 577 16.52 12.08 -9.74
C THR A 577 17.93 12.50 -9.32
N HIS A 578 18.67 11.64 -8.61
CA HIS A 578 20.04 11.94 -8.24
C HIS A 578 21.00 11.91 -9.43
N TRP A 579 20.72 11.09 -10.46
CA TRP A 579 21.47 11.11 -11.71
C TRP A 579 21.32 12.45 -12.42
N LEU A 580 20.11 13.02 -12.49
CA LEU A 580 19.91 14.36 -13.09
C LEU A 580 20.73 15.44 -12.39
N ARG A 581 20.85 15.36 -11.07
CA ARG A 581 21.71 16.28 -10.32
C ARG A 581 23.19 16.11 -10.66
N HIS A 582 23.66 14.87 -10.82
CA HIS A 582 25.03 14.63 -11.26
C HIS A 582 25.24 15.07 -12.72
N THR A 583 24.27 14.80 -13.61
CA THR A 583 24.26 15.27 -15.00
C THR A 583 24.34 16.80 -15.06
N HIS A 584 23.55 17.52 -14.24
CA HIS A 584 23.63 18.98 -14.13
C HIS A 584 25.05 19.43 -13.78
N ALA A 585 25.62 18.85 -12.72
CA ALA A 585 26.96 19.21 -12.25
C ALA A 585 28.01 18.97 -13.34
N ASN A 586 28.03 17.79 -13.95
CA ASN A 586 28.99 17.44 -15.00
C ASN A 586 28.81 18.32 -16.24
N HIS A 587 27.59 18.42 -16.78
CA HIS A 587 27.36 19.20 -17.99
C HIS A 587 27.62 20.70 -17.78
N ALA A 588 27.38 21.24 -16.58
CA ALA A 588 27.73 22.63 -16.25
C ALA A 588 29.25 22.85 -16.28
N LEU A 589 30.02 21.90 -15.73
CA LEU A 589 31.49 21.94 -15.78
C LEU A 589 32.00 21.74 -17.22
N ASP A 590 31.41 20.83 -17.99
CA ASP A 590 31.74 20.60 -19.41
C ASP A 590 31.47 21.86 -20.25
N ALA A 591 30.44 22.63 -19.89
CA ALA A 591 30.11 23.92 -20.50
C ALA A 591 30.99 25.08 -20.00
N GLY A 592 31.98 24.83 -19.14
CA GLY A 592 32.94 25.83 -18.67
C GLY A 592 32.52 26.61 -17.42
N SER A 593 31.48 26.19 -16.70
CA SER A 593 31.08 26.84 -15.43
C SER A 593 32.15 26.66 -14.35
N ASP A 594 32.34 27.67 -13.51
CA ASP A 594 33.29 27.58 -12.39
C ASP A 594 32.84 26.53 -11.35
N LEU A 595 33.81 25.78 -10.82
CA LEU A 595 33.56 24.71 -9.85
C LEU A 595 32.89 25.22 -8.56
N ARG A 596 33.24 26.42 -8.11
CA ARG A 596 32.69 27.05 -6.90
C ARG A 596 31.25 27.48 -7.12
N ASP A 597 30.91 27.96 -8.31
CA ASP A 597 29.54 28.33 -8.67
C ASP A 597 28.63 27.11 -8.72
N VAL A 598 29.09 26.03 -9.37
CA VAL A 598 28.39 24.74 -9.39
C VAL A 598 28.26 24.19 -7.96
N GLN A 599 29.32 24.28 -7.14
CA GLN A 599 29.26 23.83 -5.74
C GLN A 599 28.24 24.62 -4.92
N THR A 600 28.21 25.93 -5.08
CA THR A 600 27.31 26.85 -4.37
C THR A 600 25.87 26.60 -4.78
N GLY A 601 25.59 26.51 -6.08
CA GLY A 601 24.27 26.17 -6.62
C GLY A 601 23.77 24.79 -6.17
N LEU A 602 24.67 23.82 -6.03
CA LEU A 602 24.34 22.50 -5.50
C LEU A 602 24.19 22.48 -3.96
N GLY A 603 24.79 23.42 -3.22
CA GLY A 603 24.78 23.44 -1.77
C GLY A 603 25.54 22.26 -1.14
N HIS A 604 26.76 22.01 -1.61
CA HIS A 604 27.69 21.04 -1.01
C HIS A 604 28.52 21.68 0.11
N ALA A 605 28.53 21.04 1.29
CA ALA A 605 29.27 21.54 2.46
C ALA A 605 30.78 21.29 2.40
N SER A 606 31.26 20.44 1.49
CA SER A 606 32.69 20.13 1.31
C SER A 606 33.07 20.06 -0.16
N LEU A 607 34.24 20.60 -0.51
CA LEU A 607 34.81 20.56 -1.86
C LEU A 607 34.97 19.12 -2.39
N GLY A 608 35.25 18.14 -1.53
CA GLY A 608 35.51 16.75 -1.92
C GLY A 608 34.36 16.05 -2.68
N THR A 609 33.10 16.47 -2.51
CA THR A 609 31.97 15.95 -3.31
C THR A 609 31.91 16.54 -4.71
N THR A 610 32.49 17.72 -4.93
CA THR A 610 32.51 18.39 -6.23
C THR A 610 33.78 18.03 -7.01
N THR A 611 34.91 17.81 -6.32
CA THR A 611 36.17 17.26 -6.89
C THR A 611 36.00 15.82 -7.42
N LEU A 612 34.95 15.11 -7.01
CA LEU A 612 34.59 13.81 -7.58
C LEU A 612 34.07 13.92 -9.02
N TYR A 613 33.52 15.07 -9.43
CA TYR A 613 33.05 15.29 -10.81
C TYR A 613 34.17 15.64 -11.78
N THR A 614 35.21 16.33 -11.32
CA THR A 614 36.38 16.68 -12.16
C THR A 614 37.23 15.47 -12.53
N LYS A 615 37.14 14.37 -11.77
CA LYS A 615 37.86 13.11 -12.05
C LYS A 615 37.19 12.22 -13.10
N GLY A 616 35.99 12.57 -13.56
CA GLY A 616 35.18 11.74 -14.46
C GLY A 616 35.45 11.91 -15.95
N ASP A 617 36.42 12.74 -16.33
CA ASP A 617 36.56 13.13 -17.73
C ASP A 617 37.53 12.22 -18.48
N ALA A 618 37.19 10.93 -18.60
CA ALA A 618 37.95 10.00 -19.42
C ALA A 618 38.01 10.46 -20.89
N ALA A 619 36.99 11.19 -21.37
CA ALA A 619 36.95 11.71 -22.74
C ALA A 619 37.82 12.97 -22.95
N ARG A 620 37.93 13.87 -21.97
CA ARG A 620 38.90 14.99 -22.00
C ARG A 620 40.30 14.53 -21.67
N GLN A 621 40.49 13.58 -20.75
CA GLN A 621 41.79 12.97 -20.51
C GLN A 621 42.26 12.26 -21.78
N TYR A 622 41.40 11.46 -22.43
CA TYR A 622 41.69 10.87 -23.73
C TYR A 622 42.00 11.93 -24.78
N ARG A 623 41.14 12.95 -24.97
CA ARG A 623 41.39 14.03 -25.96
C ARG A 623 42.55 14.95 -25.62
N ALA A 624 42.99 15.01 -24.37
CA ALA A 624 44.16 15.76 -23.94
C ALA A 624 45.42 14.93 -24.18
N VAL A 625 45.38 13.63 -23.92
CA VAL A 625 46.45 12.69 -24.26
C VAL A 625 46.60 12.58 -25.78
N GLU A 626 45.50 12.48 -26.52
CA GLU A 626 45.47 12.46 -27.99
C GLU A 626 46.09 13.75 -28.55
N ARG A 627 45.62 14.93 -28.11
CA ARG A 627 46.24 16.22 -28.50
C ARG A 627 47.72 16.35 -28.13
N PHE A 628 48.10 15.90 -26.94
CA PHE A 628 49.50 15.90 -26.49
C PHE A 628 50.35 14.95 -27.35
N PHE A 629 49.83 13.78 -27.66
CA PHE A 629 50.51 12.74 -28.42
C PHE A 629 50.64 13.14 -29.89
N ASP A 630 49.58 13.67 -30.50
CA ASP A 630 49.58 14.16 -31.88
C ASP A 630 50.53 15.35 -32.05
N ALA A 631 50.53 16.30 -31.11
CA ALA A 631 51.48 17.43 -31.12
C ALA A 631 52.95 16.95 -31.00
N ALA A 632 53.22 15.95 -30.16
CA ALA A 632 54.56 15.38 -30.03
C ALA A 632 55.01 14.63 -31.31
N LEU A 633 54.08 14.02 -32.05
CA LEU A 633 54.35 13.38 -33.33
C LEU A 633 54.58 14.42 -34.45
N GLU A 634 53.83 15.51 -34.46
CA GLU A 634 54.00 16.62 -35.40
C GLU A 634 55.34 17.36 -35.20
N ASP A 635 55.74 17.62 -33.96
CA ASP A 635 57.04 18.22 -33.64
C ASP A 635 58.21 17.30 -34.04
N ALA A 636 58.07 15.98 -33.88
CA ALA A 636 59.07 15.01 -34.32
C ALA A 636 59.18 14.91 -35.85
N ALA A 637 58.06 15.06 -36.56
CA ALA A 637 58.03 15.12 -38.03
C ALA A 637 58.63 16.42 -38.57
N ALA A 638 58.44 17.54 -37.86
CA ALA A 638 59.04 18.83 -38.21
C ALA A 638 60.56 18.91 -37.92
N ALA A 639 61.07 18.06 -37.02
CA ALA A 639 62.47 18.01 -36.61
C ALA A 639 63.35 17.03 -37.41
N SER A 640 62.82 16.39 -38.47
CA SER A 640 63.63 15.60 -39.41
C SER A 640 64.09 16.46 -40.59
N PRO A 641 65.34 16.94 -40.63
CA PRO A 641 65.90 17.47 -41.87
C PRO A 641 66.21 16.29 -42.80
N VAL A 642 65.93 16.52 -44.08
CA VAL A 642 66.28 15.66 -45.23
C VAL A 642 67.71 15.14 -45.15
#